data_AF-A0A926V7B2-F1
#
_entry.id   AF-A0A926V7B2-F1
#
_cell.length_a   1.000
_cell.length_b   1.000
_cell.length_c   1.000
_cell.angle_alpha   90.00
_cell.angle_beta   90.00
_cell.angle_gamma   90.00
#
_symmetry.space_group_name_H-M   'P 1'
#
loop_
_entity.id
_entity.type
_entity.pdbx_description
1 polymer ?
#
loop_
_entity_poly.entity_id
_entity_poly.type
_entity_poly.pdbx_seq_one_letter_code
_entity_poly.pdbx_strand_id
1 'polypeptide(L)'
;MFELTLDETLAQQENLESLCQECPEGNVEIFHGNAFYGGDRILKTYANLPPDYALKGVVPHGVYLSDTFIWHKEIFSPLPAAFYFSEHLQKNYENNLKKQHVHKRLYPLSSPFLYLLDLYKNAPKPERDGTLFFLTHSTHHITTAFDPQVVIDKLHALEQRYHPVTICLYWRDFQLGCQKPFEAAGFRVVSAGHMYDPLFMARLYHLLSLHRYAAGNDISSHVFYAVKTGCPYLYIDTGNVTRSAADPKRLALTLATLDEPRIQKIKSLFQEPSDSITPAQLELVDYYLGAQYFQSPEGLKQQFLDLEPLYELGYNTPHYFQVSSPELSAQLDEVPSEVSAKERRFLYNYFAKFWPGNEDVFEIGPFLGGTSRAIALGMAANPQRNPETKFYTCDRFDEYYDPQQLSNFLQTSFEEGRLPADLKATVETSTSFLEVFQRFHENQPYSAFLVSQSQALPDYPEQVGQLEQEFEPPDSQFGAVFVDGCKSWYGTQYFLLKMAPHVHKGTIFLFQDYGWYTCFWIPLVVQRLADHFEPIAHVGSTYTFRLTQELRVETVGDRLPDTLSTIDKGWIDDAFAALFLQAHARQDTRALAVYTLQWGAALAYLGCVDEAKATLVSLLTQPWVKEVEPFLKNALMFPTYTGQRDQIPLFTEQNYHHLMQQLGRFTAKKIKDEKLAFKQQQIESLQDKLAQKVAQTEKIERQKRNLARQLQEYQDALHDAQTKLAALENSKFLKMQRLWLQVKRSLRGGDH
;
A
#
# COMPACT_ATOMS: atom_id res chain seq x y z
N MET A 1 11.48 -26.03 0.70
CA MET A 1 12.95 -25.92 0.84
C MET A 1 13.37 -24.49 0.51
N PHE A 2 14.00 -23.81 1.46
CA PHE A 2 14.52 -22.44 1.34
C PHE A 2 16.05 -22.41 1.11
N GLU A 3 16.73 -23.55 1.29
CA GLU A 3 18.19 -23.62 1.31
C GLU A 3 18.76 -23.57 -0.12
N LEU A 4 19.33 -22.42 -0.47
CA LEU A 4 20.25 -22.30 -1.59
C LEU A 4 21.64 -22.60 -1.04
N THR A 5 22.34 -23.58 -1.61
CA THR A 5 23.70 -23.93 -1.21
C THR A 5 24.74 -23.00 -1.83
N LEU A 6 25.97 -23.05 -1.31
CA LEU A 6 27.10 -22.32 -1.88
C LEU A 6 27.42 -22.80 -3.31
N ASP A 7 27.41 -24.11 -3.53
CA ASP A 7 27.70 -24.70 -4.85
C ASP A 7 26.64 -24.30 -5.89
N GLU A 8 25.36 -24.32 -5.51
CA GLU A 8 24.28 -23.82 -6.38
C GLU A 8 24.43 -22.32 -6.66
N THR A 9 24.84 -21.53 -5.66
CA THR A 9 25.12 -20.10 -5.84
C THR A 9 26.23 -19.90 -6.87
N LEU A 10 27.34 -20.64 -6.75
CA LEU A 10 28.46 -20.56 -7.68
C LEU A 10 28.08 -20.99 -9.10
N ALA A 11 27.32 -22.08 -9.24
CA ALA A 11 26.81 -22.54 -10.53
C ALA A 11 25.89 -21.49 -11.19
N GLN A 12 25.05 -20.81 -10.40
CA GLN A 12 24.20 -19.72 -10.91
C GLN A 12 24.99 -18.50 -11.41
N GLN A 13 26.22 -18.28 -10.92
CA GLN A 13 27.07 -17.19 -11.41
C GLN A 13 27.63 -17.44 -12.82
N GLU A 14 27.56 -18.67 -13.34
CA GLU A 14 28.01 -18.99 -14.70
C GLU A 14 27.05 -18.46 -15.79
N ASN A 15 25.81 -18.13 -15.42
CA ASN A 15 24.80 -17.61 -16.34
C ASN A 15 24.07 -16.39 -15.75
N LEU A 16 24.77 -15.25 -15.74
CA LEU A 16 24.22 -13.98 -15.24
C LEU A 16 23.06 -13.45 -16.10
N GLU A 17 23.01 -13.78 -17.40
CA GLU A 17 21.90 -13.40 -18.28
C GLU A 17 20.58 -13.99 -17.77
N SER A 18 20.57 -15.28 -17.44
CA SER A 18 19.40 -15.94 -16.85
C SER A 18 19.09 -15.45 -15.44
N LEU A 19 20.09 -15.02 -14.68
CA LEU A 19 19.91 -14.58 -13.28
C LEU A 19 19.37 -13.14 -13.18
N CYS A 20 19.72 -12.29 -14.16
CA CYS A 20 19.36 -10.87 -14.21
C CYS A 20 18.21 -10.57 -15.19
N GLN A 21 17.63 -11.60 -15.83
CA GLN A 21 16.46 -11.42 -16.71
C GLN A 21 15.24 -10.94 -15.91
N GLU A 22 14.35 -10.22 -16.60
CA GLU A 22 13.04 -9.86 -16.05
C GLU A 22 12.27 -11.13 -15.65
N CYS A 23 11.67 -11.11 -14.47
CA CYS A 23 10.86 -12.21 -13.95
C CYS A 23 9.45 -11.68 -13.63
N PRO A 24 8.37 -12.39 -14.02
CA PRO A 24 7.02 -11.98 -13.69
C PRO A 24 6.80 -11.88 -12.17
N GLU A 25 6.02 -10.89 -11.74
CA GLU A 25 5.60 -10.74 -10.34
C GLU A 25 4.72 -11.93 -9.95
N GLY A 26 5.27 -12.87 -9.18
CA GLY A 26 4.62 -14.11 -8.77
C GLY A 26 4.63 -14.31 -7.25
N ASN A 27 4.21 -13.30 -6.48
CA ASN A 27 4.15 -13.40 -5.01
C ASN A 27 2.72 -13.40 -4.49
N VAL A 28 2.54 -14.02 -3.32
CA VAL A 28 1.26 -14.08 -2.57
C VAL A 28 1.06 -12.86 -1.66
N GLU A 29 2.03 -11.95 -1.62
CA GLU A 29 2.02 -10.82 -0.70
C GLU A 29 0.96 -9.79 -1.08
N ILE A 30 0.21 -9.31 -0.07
CA ILE A 30 -0.76 -8.22 -0.24
C ILE A 30 -0.04 -6.92 -0.60
N PHE A 31 1.11 -6.68 0.05
CA PHE A 31 2.03 -5.60 -0.30
C PHE A 31 3.26 -6.19 -0.98
N HIS A 32 3.33 -6.08 -2.30
CA HIS A 32 4.40 -6.67 -3.11
C HIS A 32 5.83 -6.30 -2.67
N GLY A 33 6.02 -5.13 -2.04
CA GLY A 33 7.32 -4.69 -1.52
C GLY A 33 7.90 -5.63 -0.46
N ASN A 34 7.06 -6.37 0.26
CA ASN A 34 7.51 -7.38 1.23
C ASN A 34 8.35 -8.48 0.57
N ALA A 35 8.05 -8.84 -0.68
CA ALA A 35 8.76 -9.89 -1.41
C ALA A 35 10.06 -9.44 -2.06
N PHE A 36 10.38 -8.13 -2.03
CA PHE A 36 11.61 -7.64 -2.63
C PHE A 36 12.82 -8.31 -2.00
N TYR A 37 13.72 -8.77 -2.85
CA TYR A 37 14.95 -9.47 -2.50
C TYR A 37 14.74 -10.77 -1.69
N GLY A 38 13.51 -11.32 -1.68
CA GLY A 38 13.14 -12.52 -0.93
C GLY A 38 12.92 -12.28 0.58
N GLY A 39 12.70 -11.02 0.99
CA GLY A 39 12.49 -10.66 2.40
C GLY A 39 11.36 -11.44 3.07
N ASP A 40 10.19 -11.49 2.44
CA ASP A 40 9.02 -12.24 2.92
C ASP A 40 9.34 -13.73 3.12
N ARG A 41 10.01 -14.35 2.15
CA ARG A 41 10.32 -15.78 2.18
C ARG A 41 11.27 -16.13 3.31
N ILE A 42 12.26 -15.27 3.60
CA ILE A 42 13.14 -15.43 4.75
C ILE A 42 12.34 -15.43 6.05
N LEU A 43 11.51 -14.39 6.24
CA LEU A 43 10.73 -14.21 7.45
C LEU A 43 9.76 -15.38 7.67
N LYS A 44 9.05 -15.82 6.62
CA LYS A 44 8.12 -16.96 6.68
C LYS A 44 8.84 -18.27 6.99
N THR A 45 9.98 -18.51 6.34
CA THR A 45 10.78 -19.72 6.58
C THR A 45 11.27 -19.76 8.02
N TYR A 46 11.86 -18.67 8.50
CA TYR A 46 12.36 -18.59 9.88
C TYR A 46 11.23 -18.75 10.90
N ALA A 47 10.07 -18.14 10.66
CA ALA A 47 8.91 -18.21 11.55
C ALA A 47 8.08 -19.51 11.42
N ASN A 48 8.48 -20.49 10.59
CA ASN A 48 7.67 -21.68 10.28
C ASN A 48 6.22 -21.31 9.88
N LEU A 49 6.08 -20.31 9.00
CA LEU A 49 4.83 -19.94 8.35
C LEU A 49 4.73 -20.58 6.97
N PRO A 50 3.51 -20.91 6.49
CA PRO A 50 3.31 -21.43 5.14
C PRO A 50 3.85 -20.48 4.06
N PRO A 51 4.43 -20.98 2.96
CA PRO A 51 4.94 -20.13 1.87
C PRO A 51 3.87 -19.22 1.22
N ASP A 52 2.62 -19.68 1.22
CA ASP A 52 1.43 -18.98 0.72
C ASP A 52 0.79 -18.04 1.74
N TYR A 53 1.30 -17.98 2.97
CA TYR A 53 0.89 -16.99 3.96
C TYR A 53 1.31 -15.59 3.51
N ALA A 54 0.37 -14.64 3.46
CA ALA A 54 0.65 -13.24 3.13
C ALA A 54 0.81 -12.40 4.40
N LEU A 55 1.93 -11.68 4.54
CA LEU A 55 2.19 -10.86 5.74
C LEU A 55 1.17 -9.71 5.89
N LYS A 56 0.72 -9.46 7.12
CA LYS A 56 -0.29 -8.43 7.45
C LYS A 56 0.30 -7.06 7.85
N GLY A 57 1.61 -6.89 7.69
CA GLY A 57 2.33 -5.64 7.93
C GLY A 57 3.31 -5.34 6.81
N VAL A 58 3.58 -4.06 6.59
CA VAL A 58 4.60 -3.59 5.64
C VAL A 58 5.98 -3.81 6.24
N VAL A 59 6.81 -4.60 5.59
CA VAL A 59 8.22 -4.79 5.94
C VAL A 59 9.06 -3.82 5.09
N PRO A 60 9.93 -2.98 5.70
CA PRO A 60 10.82 -2.11 4.94
C PRO A 60 11.68 -2.93 3.97
N HIS A 61 11.65 -2.56 2.69
CA HIS A 61 12.34 -3.32 1.63
C HIS A 61 13.88 -3.16 1.64
N GLY A 62 14.42 -2.32 2.53
CA GLY A 62 15.84 -2.08 2.70
C GLY A 62 16.13 -1.14 3.88
N VAL A 63 17.40 -0.77 4.04
CA VAL A 63 17.82 0.19 5.08
C VAL A 63 17.54 1.62 4.63
N TYR A 64 16.67 2.30 5.36
CA TYR A 64 16.35 3.71 5.15
C TYR A 64 17.34 4.61 5.90
N LEU A 65 18.13 5.37 5.14
CA LEU A 65 19.05 6.36 5.69
C LEU A 65 18.48 7.78 5.67
N SER A 66 17.40 8.03 4.93
CA SER A 66 16.81 9.36 4.86
C SER A 66 16.06 9.74 6.14
N ASP A 67 16.10 11.02 6.51
CA ASP A 67 15.29 11.65 7.57
C ASP A 67 13.84 11.93 7.17
N THR A 68 13.57 12.04 5.88
CA THR A 68 12.29 12.57 5.38
C THR A 68 11.61 11.65 4.39
N PHE A 69 12.38 10.80 3.71
CA PHE A 69 11.85 9.92 2.69
C PHE A 69 11.44 8.56 3.29
N ILE A 70 10.17 8.21 3.09
CA ILE A 70 9.66 6.85 3.10
C ILE A 70 9.04 6.58 1.73
N TRP A 71 9.12 5.35 1.25
CA TRP A 71 8.50 5.02 -0.03
C TRP A 71 6.99 5.15 0.09
N HIS A 72 6.37 5.99 -0.76
CA HIS A 72 4.93 6.27 -0.68
C HIS A 72 4.06 5.01 -0.66
N LYS A 73 4.45 3.93 -1.38
CA LYS A 73 3.67 2.69 -1.38
C LYS A 73 3.67 1.99 -0.01
N GLU A 74 4.69 2.17 0.81
CA GLU A 74 4.70 1.66 2.18
C GLU A 74 3.72 2.44 3.07
N ILE A 75 3.70 3.77 2.93
CA ILE A 75 2.78 4.65 3.65
C ILE A 75 1.33 4.38 3.27
N PHE A 76 1.04 4.22 1.97
CA PHE A 76 -0.34 4.07 1.47
C PHE A 76 -0.75 2.61 1.22
N SER A 77 0.05 1.64 1.65
CA SER A 77 -0.31 0.22 1.58
C SER A 77 -1.66 -0.03 2.29
N PRO A 78 -2.49 -0.98 1.86
CA PRO A 78 -3.73 -1.32 2.55
C PRO A 78 -3.51 -2.04 3.89
N LEU A 79 -2.27 -2.45 4.22
CA LEU A 79 -1.98 -3.19 5.45
C LEU A 79 -2.12 -2.30 6.70
N PRO A 80 -2.65 -2.82 7.82
CA PRO A 80 -2.92 -2.04 9.04
C PRO A 80 -1.66 -1.62 9.79
N ALA A 81 -0.52 -2.25 9.48
CA ALA A 81 0.73 -2.09 10.21
C ALA A 81 1.93 -1.89 9.28
N ALA A 82 2.98 -1.26 9.82
CA ALA A 82 4.31 -1.21 9.21
C ALA A 82 5.37 -1.54 10.27
N PHE A 83 6.45 -2.17 9.84
CA PHE A 83 7.57 -2.53 10.68
C PHE A 83 8.70 -1.49 10.56
N TYR A 84 9.54 -1.38 11.59
CA TYR A 84 10.75 -0.54 11.55
C TYR A 84 11.94 -1.27 12.18
N PHE A 85 13.13 -1.03 11.63
CA PHE A 85 14.38 -1.64 12.10
C PHE A 85 15.10 -0.77 13.13
N SER A 86 14.81 0.53 13.19
CA SER A 86 15.47 1.47 14.08
C SER A 86 14.51 2.56 14.55
N GLU A 87 14.81 3.19 15.69
CA GLU A 87 14.06 4.35 16.17
C GLU A 87 14.08 5.51 15.16
N HIS A 88 15.16 5.60 14.38
CA HIS A 88 15.26 6.53 13.26
C HIS A 88 14.14 6.29 12.24
N LEU A 89 14.02 5.05 11.77
CA LEU A 89 12.98 4.68 10.81
C LEU A 89 11.57 4.79 11.42
N GLN A 90 11.41 4.47 12.70
CA GLN A 90 10.15 4.68 13.42
C GLN A 90 9.71 6.14 13.35
N LYS A 91 10.57 7.08 13.75
CA LYS A 91 10.27 8.53 13.70
C LYS A 91 9.97 9.01 12.29
N ASN A 92 10.68 8.49 11.29
CA ASN A 92 10.43 8.83 9.89
C ASN A 92 9.06 8.32 9.42
N TYR A 93 8.66 7.09 9.80
CA TYR A 93 7.28 6.62 9.59
C TYR A 93 6.26 7.47 10.32
N GLU A 94 6.43 7.75 11.62
CA GLU A 94 5.49 8.58 12.41
C GLU A 94 5.26 9.94 11.76
N ASN A 95 6.34 10.61 11.34
CA ASN A 95 6.27 11.91 10.68
C ASN A 95 5.54 11.82 9.34
N ASN A 96 5.85 10.82 8.51
CA ASN A 96 5.20 10.66 7.21
C ASN A 96 3.73 10.24 7.35
N LEU A 97 3.40 9.32 8.25
CA LEU A 97 2.03 8.91 8.55
C LEU A 97 1.20 10.08 9.05
N LYS A 98 1.72 10.86 10.01
CA LYS A 98 1.06 12.07 10.51
C LYS A 98 0.86 13.11 9.42
N LYS A 99 1.90 13.39 8.61
CA LYS A 99 1.83 14.37 7.51
C LYS A 99 0.82 13.98 6.43
N GLN A 100 0.67 12.68 6.18
CA GLN A 100 -0.26 12.16 5.17
C GLN A 100 -1.63 11.80 5.75
N HIS A 101 -1.86 12.03 7.05
CA HIS A 101 -3.09 11.63 7.76
C HIS A 101 -3.44 10.15 7.55
N VAL A 102 -2.42 9.29 7.52
CA VAL A 102 -2.58 7.84 7.40
C VAL A 102 -2.32 7.19 8.75
N HIS A 103 -3.25 6.33 9.17
CA HIS A 103 -3.11 5.55 10.40
C HIS A 103 -2.55 4.16 10.06
N LYS A 104 -1.38 3.86 10.61
CA LYS A 104 -0.79 2.51 10.64
C LYS A 104 -0.16 2.28 12.00
N ARG A 105 -0.28 1.06 12.52
CA ARG A 105 0.47 0.68 13.73
C ARG A 105 1.91 0.37 13.37
N LEU A 106 2.83 0.86 14.20
CA LEU A 106 4.26 0.67 14.00
C LEU A 106 4.78 -0.39 14.96
N TYR A 107 5.48 -1.39 14.42
CA TYR A 107 6.05 -2.49 15.20
C TYR A 107 7.56 -2.61 14.97
N PRO A 108 8.35 -2.85 16.03
CA PRO A 108 9.77 -3.12 15.86
C PRO A 108 9.97 -4.49 15.18
N LEU A 109 10.96 -4.59 14.30
CA LEU A 109 11.36 -5.83 13.65
C LEU A 109 12.86 -5.79 13.34
N SER A 110 13.54 -6.94 13.31
CA SER A 110 14.88 -7.03 12.70
C SER A 110 14.80 -7.14 11.18
N SER A 111 15.80 -6.62 10.48
CA SER A 111 15.93 -6.84 9.03
C SER A 111 15.82 -8.33 8.67
N PRO A 112 15.12 -8.70 7.58
CA PRO A 112 15.10 -10.09 7.08
C PRO A 112 16.49 -10.71 6.98
N PHE A 113 17.52 -9.92 6.68
CA PHE A 113 18.90 -10.40 6.57
C PHE A 113 19.44 -10.99 7.89
N LEU A 114 19.02 -10.50 9.06
CA LEU A 114 19.47 -11.07 10.34
C LEU A 114 18.88 -12.47 10.57
N TYR A 115 17.61 -12.67 10.20
CA TYR A 115 16.97 -13.98 10.25
C TYR A 115 17.59 -14.96 9.25
N LEU A 116 17.99 -14.48 8.08
CA LEU A 116 18.77 -15.26 7.12
C LEU A 116 20.09 -15.76 7.74
N LEU A 117 20.82 -14.91 8.48
CA LEU A 117 22.07 -15.33 9.13
C LEU A 117 21.84 -16.45 10.15
N ASP A 118 20.72 -16.44 10.88
CA ASP A 118 20.40 -17.54 11.80
C ASP A 118 20.03 -18.83 11.05
N LEU A 119 19.27 -18.73 9.94
CA LEU A 119 19.00 -19.88 9.06
C LEU A 119 20.29 -20.51 8.53
N TYR A 120 21.31 -19.70 8.22
CA TYR A 120 22.60 -20.16 7.70
C TYR A 120 23.70 -20.33 8.78
N LYS A 121 23.38 -20.25 10.08
CA LYS A 121 24.41 -20.28 11.15
C LYS A 121 25.26 -21.56 11.16
N ASN A 122 24.67 -22.67 10.68
CA ASN A 122 25.29 -23.98 10.58
C ASN A 122 25.76 -24.31 9.15
N ALA A 123 25.62 -23.39 8.19
CA ALA A 123 26.11 -23.61 6.85
C ALA A 123 27.66 -23.70 6.83
N PRO A 124 28.25 -24.47 5.89
CA PRO A 124 29.70 -24.51 5.72
C PRO A 124 30.27 -23.11 5.54
N LYS A 125 31.34 -22.79 6.28
CA LYS A 125 32.04 -21.51 6.15
C LYS A 125 33.20 -21.69 5.16
N PRO A 126 33.12 -21.14 3.94
CA PRO A 126 34.20 -21.25 2.98
C PRO A 126 35.42 -20.44 3.44
N GLU A 127 36.58 -20.76 2.85
CA GLU A 127 37.75 -19.89 2.95
C GLU A 127 37.46 -18.56 2.24
N ARG A 128 37.84 -17.47 2.90
CA ARG A 128 37.54 -16.11 2.45
C ARG A 128 38.75 -15.51 1.74
N ASP A 129 38.56 -15.05 0.52
CA ASP A 129 39.61 -14.43 -0.28
C ASP A 129 39.13 -13.20 -1.05
N GLY A 130 40.02 -12.23 -1.24
CA GLY A 130 39.75 -11.04 -2.03
C GLY A 130 38.64 -10.11 -1.51
N THR A 131 38.14 -9.28 -2.41
CA THR A 131 37.15 -8.22 -2.14
C THR A 131 35.92 -8.35 -3.03
N LEU A 132 34.72 -8.33 -2.45
CA LEU A 132 33.48 -8.13 -3.18
C LEU A 132 33.17 -6.63 -3.29
N PHE A 133 33.20 -6.08 -4.50
CA PHE A 133 32.97 -4.67 -4.75
C PHE A 133 31.55 -4.41 -5.25
N PHE A 134 30.80 -3.57 -4.53
CA PHE A 134 29.45 -3.12 -4.88
C PHE A 134 29.51 -1.79 -5.63
N LEU A 135 28.99 -1.78 -6.86
CA LEU A 135 28.81 -0.56 -7.62
C LEU A 135 27.54 0.18 -7.17
N THR A 136 27.62 1.51 -7.15
CA THR A 136 26.44 2.37 -7.11
C THR A 136 25.55 1.97 -8.28
N HIS A 137 24.30 1.67 -7.99
CA HIS A 137 23.45 0.95 -8.91
C HIS A 137 22.26 1.79 -9.37
N SER A 138 21.73 1.41 -10.53
CA SER A 138 20.43 1.89 -11.00
C SER A 138 19.31 1.24 -10.18
N THR A 139 18.11 1.81 -10.22
CA THR A 139 16.88 1.15 -9.75
C THR A 139 15.95 0.91 -10.94
N HIS A 140 14.81 0.24 -10.72
CA HIS A 140 13.76 0.11 -11.74
C HIS A 140 13.21 1.46 -12.24
N HIS A 141 13.57 2.59 -11.61
CA HIS A 141 13.10 3.94 -11.95
C HIS A 141 14.20 4.99 -12.14
N ILE A 142 15.44 4.68 -11.78
CA ILE A 142 16.56 5.63 -11.77
C ILE A 142 17.74 4.99 -12.47
N THR A 143 18.29 5.66 -13.47
CA THR A 143 19.53 5.25 -14.15
C THR A 143 20.70 6.03 -13.56
N THR A 144 21.71 5.30 -13.10
CA THR A 144 22.93 5.87 -12.54
C THR A 144 24.05 5.80 -13.59
N ALA A 145 24.79 6.89 -13.77
CA ALA A 145 25.89 7.01 -14.72
C ALA A 145 27.14 7.57 -14.04
N PHE A 146 28.27 6.92 -14.27
CA PHE A 146 29.60 7.27 -13.77
C PHE A 146 30.65 6.86 -14.81
N ASP A 147 31.89 7.33 -14.65
CA ASP A 147 33.00 6.90 -15.50
C ASP A 147 33.56 5.56 -14.99
N PRO A 148 33.38 4.44 -15.73
CA PRO A 148 33.88 3.14 -15.30
C PRO A 148 35.41 3.10 -15.21
N GLN A 149 36.14 3.90 -15.99
CA GLN A 149 37.60 3.90 -15.97
C GLN A 149 38.15 4.40 -14.63
N VAL A 150 37.52 5.44 -14.06
CA VAL A 150 37.89 5.97 -12.73
C VAL A 150 37.74 4.90 -11.66
N VAL A 151 36.70 4.08 -11.75
CA VAL A 151 36.49 2.96 -10.80
C VAL A 151 37.56 1.89 -11.01
N ILE A 152 37.78 1.46 -12.25
CA ILE A 152 38.78 0.45 -12.63
C ILE A 152 40.18 0.82 -12.12
N ASP A 153 40.61 2.06 -12.36
CA ASP A 153 41.93 2.55 -11.96
C ASP A 153 42.09 2.51 -10.43
N LYS A 154 41.05 2.89 -9.68
CA LYS A 154 41.06 2.82 -8.21
C LYS A 154 41.11 1.39 -7.69
N LEU A 155 40.38 0.47 -8.33
CA LEU A 155 40.39 -0.94 -7.93
C LEU A 155 41.74 -1.61 -8.20
N HIS A 156 42.38 -1.33 -9.34
CA HIS A 156 43.74 -1.81 -9.61
C HIS A 156 44.79 -1.23 -8.66
N ALA A 157 44.59 0.01 -8.20
CA ALA A 157 45.49 0.68 -7.26
C ALA A 157 45.35 0.20 -5.81
N LEU A 158 44.36 -0.64 -5.48
CA LEU A 158 44.22 -1.22 -4.15
C LEU A 158 45.44 -2.07 -3.79
N GLU A 159 45.80 -2.07 -2.50
CA GLU A 159 46.87 -2.92 -1.97
C GLU A 159 46.61 -4.41 -2.28
N GLN A 160 47.68 -5.18 -2.47
CA GLN A 160 47.61 -6.60 -2.87
C GLN A 160 46.70 -7.45 -1.99
N ARG A 161 46.58 -7.14 -0.69
CA ARG A 161 45.69 -7.86 0.24
C ARG A 161 44.20 -7.76 -0.10
N TYR A 162 43.77 -6.77 -0.89
CA TYR A 162 42.38 -6.61 -1.34
C TYR A 162 42.08 -7.37 -2.63
N HIS A 163 43.10 -7.93 -3.29
CA HIS A 163 42.93 -8.72 -4.51
C HIS A 163 42.74 -10.19 -4.19
N PRO A 164 42.02 -10.96 -5.04
CA PRO A 164 41.32 -10.51 -6.25
C PRO A 164 40.07 -9.67 -5.93
N VAL A 165 39.71 -8.76 -6.84
CA VAL A 165 38.46 -7.98 -6.73
C VAL A 165 37.39 -8.59 -7.64
N THR A 166 36.23 -8.88 -7.07
CA THR A 166 35.03 -9.35 -7.78
C THR A 166 33.97 -8.25 -7.78
N ILE A 167 33.42 -7.90 -8.95
CA ILE A 167 32.39 -6.86 -9.09
C ILE A 167 30.99 -7.48 -8.91
N CYS A 168 30.26 -7.06 -7.89
CA CYS A 168 28.86 -7.42 -7.70
C CYS A 168 27.96 -6.36 -8.37
N LEU A 169 27.30 -6.74 -9.47
CA LEU A 169 26.37 -5.89 -10.19
C LEU A 169 24.92 -6.16 -9.81
N TYR A 170 24.16 -5.07 -9.75
CA TYR A 170 22.71 -5.14 -9.66
C TYR A 170 22.13 -5.54 -11.02
N TRP A 171 21.04 -6.32 -11.01
CA TRP A 171 20.45 -6.90 -12.23
C TRP A 171 20.16 -5.85 -13.31
N ARG A 172 19.72 -4.65 -12.90
CA ARG A 172 19.40 -3.58 -13.84
C ARG A 172 20.62 -3.04 -14.55
N ASP A 173 21.74 -2.89 -13.85
CA ASP A 173 22.99 -2.41 -14.45
C ASP A 173 23.61 -3.47 -15.37
N PHE A 174 23.43 -4.76 -15.05
CA PHE A 174 23.79 -5.84 -15.97
C PHE A 174 22.97 -5.76 -17.28
N GLN A 175 21.66 -5.53 -17.20
CA GLN A 175 20.81 -5.32 -18.39
C GLN A 175 21.23 -4.10 -19.21
N LEU A 176 21.77 -3.06 -18.56
CA LEU A 176 22.29 -1.87 -19.23
C LEU A 176 23.69 -2.06 -19.82
N GLY A 177 24.32 -3.22 -19.59
CA GLY A 177 25.64 -3.53 -20.13
C GLY A 177 26.81 -2.98 -19.31
N CYS A 178 26.58 -2.59 -18.05
CA CYS A 178 27.60 -2.00 -17.16
C CYS A 178 28.75 -2.96 -16.82
N GLN A 179 28.59 -4.27 -17.03
CA GLN A 179 29.63 -5.28 -16.83
C GLN A 179 30.80 -5.19 -17.81
N LYS A 180 30.54 -4.77 -19.05
CA LYS A 180 31.49 -4.91 -20.17
C LYS A 180 32.85 -4.24 -19.90
N PRO A 181 32.93 -3.01 -19.35
CA PRO A 181 34.22 -2.39 -19.05
C PRO A 181 35.03 -3.14 -17.99
N PHE A 182 34.36 -3.70 -16.97
CA PHE A 182 35.03 -4.42 -15.89
C PHE A 182 35.53 -5.79 -16.34
N GLU A 183 34.74 -6.51 -17.15
CA GLU A 183 35.17 -7.77 -17.76
C GLU A 183 36.37 -7.56 -18.69
N ALA A 184 36.35 -6.48 -19.49
CA ALA A 184 37.47 -6.12 -20.36
C ALA A 184 38.74 -5.75 -19.58
N ALA A 185 38.60 -5.22 -18.36
CA ALA A 185 39.70 -4.96 -17.43
C ALA A 185 40.14 -6.19 -16.62
N GLY A 186 39.53 -7.36 -16.84
CA GLY A 186 39.91 -8.64 -16.22
C GLY A 186 39.28 -8.89 -14.85
N PHE A 187 38.29 -8.10 -14.43
CA PHE A 187 37.54 -8.38 -13.20
C PHE A 187 36.50 -9.48 -13.42
N ARG A 188 36.33 -10.33 -12.41
CA ARG A 188 35.18 -11.24 -12.34
C ARG A 188 33.93 -10.43 -12.00
N VAL A 189 32.83 -10.69 -12.71
CA VAL A 189 31.52 -10.08 -12.43
C VAL A 189 30.57 -11.15 -11.88
N VAL A 190 29.79 -10.78 -10.87
CA VAL A 190 28.77 -11.61 -10.22
C VAL A 190 27.50 -10.79 -9.96
N SER A 191 26.39 -11.47 -9.65
CA SER A 191 25.15 -10.80 -9.24
C SER A 191 24.38 -11.60 -8.19
N ALA A 192 23.71 -10.86 -7.31
CA ALA A 192 22.69 -11.42 -6.42
C ALA A 192 21.36 -11.67 -7.15
N GLY A 193 21.21 -11.30 -8.42
CA GLY A 193 20.06 -11.60 -9.28
C GLY A 193 18.97 -10.52 -9.30
N HIS A 194 17.83 -10.86 -9.90
CA HIS A 194 16.68 -9.94 -10.05
C HIS A 194 16.06 -9.56 -8.68
N MET A 195 15.52 -8.35 -8.54
CA MET A 195 14.91 -7.91 -7.26
C MET A 195 13.67 -8.70 -6.82
N TYR A 196 13.04 -9.41 -7.75
CA TYR A 196 11.91 -10.31 -7.49
C TYR A 196 12.34 -11.76 -7.26
N ASP A 197 13.63 -12.04 -7.30
CA ASP A 197 14.14 -13.38 -7.02
C ASP A 197 14.03 -13.66 -5.50
N PRO A 198 13.26 -14.68 -5.09
CA PRO A 198 13.08 -15.01 -3.68
C PRO A 198 14.35 -15.54 -3.00
N LEU A 199 15.42 -15.80 -3.75
CA LEU A 199 16.70 -16.27 -3.24
C LEU A 199 17.79 -15.17 -3.29
N PHE A 200 17.45 -13.94 -3.67
CA PHE A 200 18.42 -12.84 -3.82
C PHE A 200 19.32 -12.65 -2.60
N MET A 201 18.73 -12.49 -1.40
CA MET A 201 19.51 -12.27 -0.18
C MET A 201 20.32 -13.50 0.24
N ALA A 202 19.81 -14.72 0.03
CA ALA A 202 20.56 -15.96 0.30
C ALA A 202 21.81 -16.05 -0.60
N ARG A 203 21.65 -15.69 -1.87
CA ARG A 203 22.75 -15.64 -2.84
C ARG A 203 23.77 -14.56 -2.47
N LEU A 204 23.30 -13.38 -2.09
CA LEU A 204 24.14 -12.29 -1.59
C LEU A 204 24.95 -12.70 -0.35
N TYR A 205 24.33 -13.42 0.59
CA TYR A 205 25.03 -13.98 1.75
C TYR A 205 26.20 -14.88 1.33
N HIS A 206 25.97 -15.81 0.41
CA HIS A 206 27.03 -16.71 -0.08
C HIS A 206 28.15 -15.95 -0.79
N LEU A 207 27.80 -15.00 -1.66
CA LEU A 207 28.77 -14.13 -2.31
C LEU A 207 29.62 -13.37 -1.29
N LEU A 208 29.01 -12.80 -0.24
CA LEU A 208 29.75 -12.15 0.85
C LEU A 208 30.60 -13.15 1.65
N SER A 209 30.10 -14.35 1.89
CA SER A 209 30.78 -15.38 2.70
C SER A 209 32.08 -15.89 2.06
N LEU A 210 32.21 -15.78 0.73
CA LEU A 210 33.39 -16.14 -0.04
C LEU A 210 34.50 -15.08 0.02
N HIS A 211 34.18 -13.85 0.41
CA HIS A 211 35.11 -12.74 0.33
C HIS A 211 35.61 -12.32 1.70
N ARG A 212 36.90 -11.96 1.76
CA ARG A 212 37.53 -11.45 2.98
C ARG A 212 37.11 -10.03 3.28
N TYR A 213 37.02 -9.20 2.24
CA TYR A 213 36.61 -7.80 2.33
C TYR A 213 35.37 -7.54 1.49
N ALA A 214 34.66 -6.47 1.82
CA ALA A 214 33.66 -5.88 0.94
C ALA A 214 34.02 -4.41 0.72
N ALA A 215 33.70 -3.87 -0.44
CA ALA A 215 33.94 -2.48 -0.75
C ALA A 215 32.86 -1.93 -1.67
N GLY A 216 32.77 -0.62 -1.80
CA GLY A 216 31.84 -0.01 -2.74
C GLY A 216 31.95 1.50 -2.78
N ASN A 217 31.33 2.11 -3.77
CA ASN A 217 31.37 3.56 -4.01
C ASN A 217 30.06 4.28 -3.66
N ASP A 218 29.18 3.61 -2.91
CA ASP A 218 27.98 4.19 -2.32
C ASP A 218 27.70 3.56 -0.95
N ILE A 219 26.78 4.16 -0.19
CA ILE A 219 26.30 3.60 1.07
C ILE A 219 24.83 3.23 0.93
N SER A 220 24.54 1.93 1.05
CA SER A 220 23.19 1.36 1.04
C SER A 220 23.16 0.07 1.87
N SER A 221 22.08 -0.70 1.80
CA SER A 221 21.86 -1.93 2.57
C SER A 221 23.03 -2.93 2.50
N HIS A 222 23.77 -2.98 1.38
CA HIS A 222 24.91 -3.87 1.18
C HIS A 222 26.04 -3.65 2.22
N VAL A 223 26.25 -2.43 2.70
CA VAL A 223 27.26 -2.13 3.74
C VAL A 223 26.93 -2.89 5.03
N PHE A 224 25.66 -2.77 5.45
CA PHE A 224 25.14 -3.39 6.66
C PHE A 224 25.20 -4.92 6.57
N TYR A 225 24.80 -5.47 5.42
CA TYR A 225 24.81 -6.91 5.17
C TYR A 225 26.23 -7.48 5.10
N ALA A 226 27.19 -6.76 4.49
CA ALA A 226 28.59 -7.16 4.45
C ALA A 226 29.21 -7.24 5.85
N VAL A 227 29.03 -6.19 6.65
CA VAL A 227 29.53 -6.15 8.04
C VAL A 227 28.93 -7.27 8.88
N LYS A 228 27.60 -7.50 8.81
CA LYS A 228 26.97 -8.61 9.56
C LYS A 228 27.39 -10.00 9.08
N THR A 229 27.78 -10.14 7.82
CA THR A 229 28.35 -11.39 7.30
C THR A 229 29.81 -11.57 7.72
N GLY A 230 30.44 -10.58 8.36
CA GLY A 230 31.80 -10.65 8.86
C GLY A 230 32.86 -10.06 7.92
N CYS A 231 32.46 -9.34 6.86
CA CYS A 231 33.38 -8.66 5.97
C CYS A 231 33.68 -7.24 6.49
N PRO A 232 34.94 -6.88 6.78
CA PRO A 232 35.33 -5.48 6.91
C PRO A 232 34.98 -4.74 5.60
N TYR A 233 34.34 -3.58 5.73
CA TYR A 233 33.84 -2.81 4.60
C TYR A 233 34.70 -1.58 4.33
N LEU A 234 35.06 -1.33 3.07
CA LEU A 234 35.80 -0.16 2.61
C LEU A 234 34.96 0.69 1.64
N TYR A 235 34.68 1.93 2.03
CA TYR A 235 34.09 2.92 1.13
C TYR A 235 35.17 3.53 0.24
N ILE A 236 35.00 3.42 -1.08
CA ILE A 236 35.90 3.99 -2.09
C ILE A 236 35.17 5.12 -2.80
N ASP A 237 35.57 6.36 -2.55
CA ASP A 237 35.08 7.49 -3.34
C ASP A 237 35.55 7.34 -4.79
N THR A 238 34.65 7.29 -5.75
CA THR A 238 34.98 7.20 -7.19
C THR A 238 34.63 8.46 -7.97
N GLY A 239 34.41 9.59 -7.28
CA GLY A 239 34.06 10.86 -7.91
C GLY A 239 32.59 11.00 -8.28
N ASN A 240 32.31 11.84 -9.28
CA ASN A 240 30.94 12.27 -9.58
C ASN A 240 30.07 11.14 -10.17
N VAL A 241 28.94 10.90 -9.50
CA VAL A 241 27.88 10.01 -9.96
C VAL A 241 26.70 10.86 -10.41
N THR A 242 26.27 10.69 -11.65
CA THR A 242 25.07 11.34 -12.18
C THR A 242 23.88 10.38 -12.12
N ARG A 243 22.72 10.88 -11.72
CA ARG A 243 21.47 10.10 -11.66
C ARG A 243 20.44 10.76 -12.55
N SER A 244 19.67 9.94 -13.27
CA SER A 244 18.59 10.39 -14.15
C SER A 244 17.35 9.52 -13.92
N ALA A 245 16.17 10.11 -14.05
CA ALA A 245 14.90 9.38 -13.97
C ALA A 245 13.92 9.96 -14.99
N ALA A 246 13.00 9.14 -15.48
CA ALA A 246 11.93 9.60 -16.37
C ALA A 246 10.95 10.58 -15.67
N ASP A 247 10.84 10.48 -14.34
CA ASP A 247 10.02 11.36 -13.50
C ASP A 247 10.92 12.36 -12.74
N PRO A 248 10.85 13.67 -13.06
CA PRO A 248 11.63 14.71 -12.37
C PRO A 248 11.38 14.80 -10.87
N LYS A 249 10.16 14.48 -10.39
CA LYS A 249 9.85 14.51 -8.95
C LYS A 249 10.56 13.39 -8.21
N ARG A 250 10.62 12.20 -8.81
CA ARG A 250 11.38 11.06 -8.25
C ARG A 250 12.88 11.31 -8.25
N LEU A 251 13.39 11.96 -9.31
CA LEU A 251 14.79 12.37 -9.35
C LEU A 251 15.11 13.35 -8.21
N ALA A 252 14.31 14.42 -8.06
CA ALA A 252 14.50 15.42 -7.01
C ALA A 252 14.47 14.81 -5.60
N LEU A 253 13.53 13.89 -5.35
CA LEU A 253 13.42 13.18 -4.07
C LEU A 253 14.64 12.31 -3.78
N THR A 254 15.12 11.57 -4.80
CA THR A 254 16.34 10.74 -4.67
C THR A 254 17.57 11.60 -4.41
N LEU A 255 17.71 12.72 -5.13
CA LEU A 255 18.82 13.64 -4.94
C LEU A 255 18.83 14.26 -3.54
N ALA A 256 17.65 14.63 -3.01
CA ALA A 256 17.53 15.19 -1.66
C ALA A 256 17.97 14.22 -0.55
N THR A 257 17.86 12.91 -0.76
CA THR A 257 18.28 11.90 0.23
C THR A 257 19.79 11.68 0.30
N LEU A 258 20.56 12.11 -0.71
CA LEU A 258 21.99 11.81 -0.84
C LEU A 258 22.90 12.78 -0.06
N ASP A 259 22.43 14.00 0.18
CA ASP A 259 23.18 15.06 0.87
C ASP A 259 22.94 15.09 2.39
N GLU A 260 22.38 14.01 2.95
CA GLU A 260 22.08 13.96 4.37
C GLU A 260 23.33 13.79 5.23
N PRO A 261 23.51 14.58 6.32
CA PRO A 261 24.65 14.50 7.23
C PRO A 261 24.91 13.09 7.77
N ARG A 262 23.86 12.27 7.89
CA ARG A 262 23.96 10.87 8.30
C ARG A 262 24.75 10.02 7.32
N ILE A 263 24.53 10.16 6.02
CA ILE A 263 25.26 9.38 5.01
C ILE A 263 26.74 9.74 5.09
N GLN A 264 27.09 11.01 5.25
CA GLN A 264 28.48 11.45 5.40
C GLN A 264 29.13 10.89 6.66
N LYS A 265 28.40 10.83 7.78
CA LYS A 265 28.86 10.18 9.02
C LYS A 265 29.09 8.68 8.84
N ILE A 266 28.25 7.99 8.07
CA ILE A 266 28.45 6.57 7.78
C ILE A 266 29.67 6.39 6.87
N LYS A 267 29.81 7.21 5.82
CA LYS A 267 30.97 7.18 4.92
C LYS A 267 32.29 7.32 5.70
N SER A 268 32.39 8.29 6.60
CA SER A 268 33.63 8.49 7.37
C SER A 268 34.01 7.31 8.27
N LEU A 269 33.03 6.54 8.75
CA LEU A 269 33.29 5.32 9.54
C LEU A 269 33.86 4.16 8.70
N PHE A 270 33.70 4.17 7.38
CA PHE A 270 34.14 3.12 6.47
C PHE A 270 35.19 3.57 5.45
N GLN A 271 35.68 4.80 5.53
CA GLN A 271 36.70 5.34 4.61
C GLN A 271 38.09 4.76 4.88
N GLU A 272 38.42 4.50 6.14
CA GLU A 272 39.74 4.00 6.51
C GLU A 272 39.84 2.48 6.30
N PRO A 273 40.83 2.00 5.53
CA PRO A 273 41.06 0.57 5.33
C PRO A 273 41.31 -0.16 6.67
N SER A 274 40.59 -1.27 6.90
CA SER A 274 40.72 -2.07 8.12
C SER A 274 40.63 -3.58 7.83
N ASP A 275 41.39 -4.37 8.58
CA ASP A 275 41.33 -5.84 8.57
C ASP A 275 40.30 -6.40 9.55
N SER A 276 39.63 -5.55 10.32
CA SER A 276 38.64 -5.94 11.31
C SER A 276 37.46 -4.97 11.34
N ILE A 277 36.30 -5.51 11.71
CA ILE A 277 35.10 -4.71 11.98
C ILE A 277 35.28 -4.09 13.37
N THR A 278 35.23 -2.76 13.46
CA THR A 278 35.36 -2.07 14.75
C THR A 278 34.06 -2.16 15.56
N PRO A 279 34.11 -2.05 16.90
CA PRO A 279 32.90 -2.02 17.72
C PRO A 279 31.91 -0.93 17.30
N ALA A 280 32.40 0.25 16.93
CA ALA A 280 31.55 1.36 16.47
C ALA A 280 30.86 1.08 15.13
N GLN A 281 31.55 0.39 14.20
CA GLN A 281 30.95 -0.05 12.93
C GLN A 281 29.85 -1.09 13.20
N LEU A 282 30.13 -2.06 14.07
CA LEU A 282 29.17 -3.11 14.41
C LEU A 282 27.93 -2.54 15.13
N GLU A 283 28.13 -1.66 16.11
CA GLU A 283 27.04 -0.99 16.84
C GLU A 283 26.13 -0.19 15.88
N LEU A 284 26.73 0.57 14.96
CA LEU A 284 25.96 1.29 13.94
C LEU A 284 25.17 0.33 13.06
N VAL A 285 25.78 -0.76 12.63
CA VAL A 285 25.12 -1.74 11.76
C VAL A 285 23.99 -2.46 12.48
N ASP A 286 24.20 -2.85 13.74
CA ASP A 286 23.18 -3.47 14.59
C ASP A 286 21.99 -2.55 14.81
N TYR A 287 22.23 -1.25 15.02
CA TYR A 287 21.18 -0.26 15.15
C TYR A 287 20.30 -0.16 13.89
N TYR A 288 20.89 -0.06 12.70
CA TYR A 288 20.12 0.10 11.45
C TYR A 288 19.43 -1.18 10.98
N LEU A 289 19.93 -2.35 11.38
CA LEU A 289 19.31 -3.64 11.10
C LEU A 289 18.34 -4.12 12.20
N GLY A 290 18.25 -3.38 13.30
CA GLY A 290 17.36 -3.70 14.41
C GLY A 290 17.75 -4.97 15.13
N ALA A 291 19.04 -5.21 15.36
CA ALA A 291 19.52 -6.43 16.02
C ALA A 291 18.91 -6.62 17.41
N GLN A 292 18.60 -5.52 18.11
CA GLN A 292 17.92 -5.53 19.40
C GLN A 292 16.46 -6.02 19.34
N TYR A 293 15.85 -6.06 18.16
CA TYR A 293 14.47 -6.52 17.95
C TYR A 293 14.38 -7.97 17.48
N PHE A 294 15.50 -8.69 17.46
CA PHE A 294 15.57 -10.04 16.94
C PHE A 294 14.72 -11.00 17.78
N GLN A 295 13.83 -11.74 17.13
CA GLN A 295 12.90 -12.67 17.77
C GLN A 295 13.31 -14.14 17.54
N SER A 296 12.87 -15.03 18.44
CA SER A 296 12.89 -16.46 18.16
C SER A 296 11.91 -16.81 17.03
N PRO A 297 12.02 -18.00 16.40
CA PRO A 297 11.04 -18.47 15.40
C PRO A 297 9.58 -18.33 15.87
N GLU A 298 9.29 -18.77 17.10
CA GLU A 298 7.96 -18.71 17.71
C GLU A 298 7.52 -17.26 18.00
N GLY A 299 8.44 -16.43 18.50
CA GLY A 299 8.17 -15.01 18.77
C GLY A 299 7.86 -14.23 17.50
N LEU A 300 8.63 -14.45 16.43
CA LEU A 300 8.39 -13.83 15.13
C LEU A 300 7.07 -14.31 14.52
N LYS A 301 6.79 -15.61 14.62
CA LYS A 301 5.51 -16.19 14.18
C LYS A 301 4.34 -15.53 14.89
N GLN A 302 4.41 -15.43 16.22
CA GLN A 302 3.35 -14.81 17.01
C GLN A 302 3.17 -13.34 16.63
N GLN A 303 4.26 -12.59 16.46
CA GLN A 303 4.20 -11.20 16.04
C GLN A 303 3.46 -11.01 14.69
N PHE A 304 3.63 -11.91 13.73
CA PHE A 304 2.87 -11.86 12.48
C PHE A 304 1.40 -12.26 12.67
N LEU A 305 1.12 -13.29 13.47
CA LEU A 305 -0.25 -13.72 13.76
C LEU A 305 -1.05 -12.67 14.55
N ASP A 306 -0.41 -11.89 15.41
CA ASP A 306 -1.02 -10.78 16.17
C ASP A 306 -1.51 -9.63 15.27
N LEU A 307 -1.05 -9.59 14.01
CA LEU A 307 -1.52 -8.64 13.02
C LEU A 307 -2.75 -9.15 12.24
N GLU A 308 -3.07 -10.45 12.28
CA GLU A 308 -4.27 -10.99 11.64
C GLU A 308 -5.54 -10.29 12.14
N PRO A 309 -5.77 -10.14 13.46
CA PRO A 309 -6.93 -9.41 13.98
C PRO A 309 -6.98 -7.96 13.47
N LEU A 310 -5.83 -7.28 13.36
CA LEU A 310 -5.79 -5.90 12.89
C LEU A 310 -6.06 -5.77 11.40
N TYR A 311 -5.65 -6.77 10.63
CA TYR A 311 -5.94 -6.85 9.20
C TYR A 311 -7.38 -7.25 8.95
N GLU A 312 -7.92 -8.13 9.78
CA GLU A 312 -9.34 -8.48 9.84
C GLU A 312 -10.23 -7.26 10.12
N LEU A 313 -9.78 -6.36 10.99
CA LEU A 313 -10.46 -5.09 11.27
C LEU A 313 -10.23 -4.04 10.18
N GLY A 314 -9.14 -4.12 9.42
CA GLY A 314 -8.67 -3.07 8.51
C GLY A 314 -9.16 -3.24 7.07
N TYR A 315 -9.95 -2.28 6.60
CA TYR A 315 -10.16 -1.86 5.19
C TYR A 315 -10.03 -2.92 4.07
N ASN A 316 -11.17 -3.29 3.49
CA ASN A 316 -11.32 -3.88 2.15
C ASN A 316 -10.59 -5.21 1.87
N THR A 317 -10.79 -6.23 2.71
CA THR A 317 -10.54 -7.61 2.28
C THR A 317 -11.82 -8.39 1.95
N PRO A 318 -11.93 -8.97 0.73
CA PRO A 318 -13.03 -9.85 0.35
C PRO A 318 -13.16 -11.15 1.17
N HIS A 319 -12.12 -11.55 1.90
CA HIS A 319 -12.04 -12.88 2.53
C HIS A 319 -12.75 -12.98 3.90
N TYR A 320 -13.14 -11.87 4.52
CA TYR A 320 -13.84 -11.88 5.83
C TYR A 320 -15.35 -11.65 5.75
N PHE A 321 -15.92 -11.54 4.54
CA PHE A 321 -17.38 -11.58 4.36
C PHE A 321 -17.96 -13.00 4.48
N GLN A 322 -17.10 -14.00 4.71
CA GLN A 322 -17.52 -15.39 4.85
C GLN A 322 -17.63 -15.74 6.34
N VAL A 323 -18.84 -16.04 6.76
CA VAL A 323 -19.04 -16.92 7.90
C VAL A 323 -18.79 -18.34 7.39
N SER A 324 -17.98 -19.12 8.09
CA SER A 324 -17.57 -20.46 7.65
C SER A 324 -18.73 -21.49 7.69
N SER A 325 -19.80 -21.21 8.44
CA SER A 325 -20.97 -22.07 8.57
C SER A 325 -22.15 -21.54 7.74
N PRO A 326 -22.72 -22.37 6.84
CA PRO A 326 -23.99 -22.08 6.16
C PRO A 326 -25.15 -21.81 7.13
N GLU A 327 -25.17 -22.51 8.26
CA GLU A 327 -26.21 -22.37 9.28
C GLU A 327 -26.19 -20.99 9.92
N LEU A 328 -25.01 -20.50 10.32
CA LEU A 328 -24.88 -19.15 10.88
C LEU A 328 -25.16 -18.06 9.84
N SER A 329 -24.78 -18.28 8.57
CA SER A 329 -25.16 -17.37 7.49
C SER A 329 -26.68 -17.27 7.34
N ALA A 330 -27.40 -18.39 7.40
CA ALA A 330 -28.86 -18.40 7.36
C ALA A 330 -29.45 -17.67 8.57
N GLN A 331 -28.92 -17.87 9.78
CA GLN A 331 -29.37 -17.15 10.98
C GLN A 331 -29.18 -15.63 10.87
N LEU A 332 -28.05 -15.18 10.30
CA LEU A 332 -27.77 -13.75 10.10
C LEU A 332 -28.64 -13.12 9.00
N ASP A 333 -29.24 -13.91 8.10
CA ASP A 333 -30.10 -13.45 7.02
C ASP A 333 -31.60 -13.71 7.25
N GLU A 334 -31.94 -14.37 8.35
CA GLU A 334 -33.32 -14.74 8.67
C GLU A 334 -34.20 -13.50 8.89
N VAL A 335 -33.68 -12.50 9.61
CA VAL A 335 -34.38 -11.26 9.94
C VAL A 335 -34.14 -10.23 8.84
N PRO A 336 -35.19 -9.77 8.13
CA PRO A 336 -35.05 -8.73 7.11
C PRO A 336 -34.47 -7.43 7.69
N SER A 337 -33.61 -6.78 6.92
CA SER A 337 -32.87 -5.60 7.37
C SER A 337 -32.40 -4.77 6.18
N GLU A 338 -32.41 -3.46 6.36
CA GLU A 338 -31.88 -2.46 5.41
C GLU A 338 -30.35 -2.43 5.39
N VAL A 339 -29.70 -3.05 6.39
CA VAL A 339 -28.26 -3.23 6.44
C VAL A 339 -27.85 -4.36 5.50
N SER A 340 -26.72 -4.22 4.81
CA SER A 340 -26.29 -5.25 3.86
C SER A 340 -25.90 -6.55 4.56
N ALA A 341 -25.95 -7.67 3.83
CA ALA A 341 -25.45 -8.96 4.32
C ALA A 341 -24.01 -8.84 4.84
N LYS A 342 -23.14 -8.10 4.13
CA LYS A 342 -21.74 -7.87 4.49
C LYS A 342 -21.60 -7.15 5.83
N GLU A 343 -22.40 -6.14 6.06
CA GLU A 343 -22.41 -5.37 7.32
C GLU A 343 -22.89 -6.23 8.48
N ARG A 344 -23.92 -7.08 8.31
CA ARG A 344 -24.31 -8.03 9.36
C ARG A 344 -23.20 -9.01 9.72
N ARG A 345 -22.43 -9.50 8.74
CA ARG A 345 -21.26 -10.36 9.03
C ARG A 345 -20.16 -9.59 9.75
N PHE A 346 -19.95 -8.34 9.37
CA PHE A 346 -19.01 -7.46 10.04
C PHE A 346 -19.37 -7.27 11.52
N LEU A 347 -20.64 -6.95 11.82
CA LEU A 347 -21.13 -6.84 13.20
C LEU A 347 -20.92 -8.13 13.99
N TYR A 348 -21.36 -9.27 13.44
CA TYR A 348 -21.14 -10.58 14.07
C TYR A 348 -19.66 -10.82 14.40
N ASN A 349 -18.78 -10.67 13.40
CA ASN A 349 -17.35 -10.93 13.56
C ASN A 349 -16.70 -9.96 14.54
N TYR A 350 -17.08 -8.68 14.51
CA TYR A 350 -16.62 -7.68 15.45
C TYR A 350 -16.91 -8.12 16.90
N PHE A 351 -18.17 -8.44 17.19
CA PHE A 351 -18.57 -8.82 18.55
C PHE A 351 -18.07 -10.20 18.96
N ALA A 352 -17.90 -11.15 18.04
CA ALA A 352 -17.38 -12.48 18.34
C ALA A 352 -15.87 -12.51 18.64
N LYS A 353 -15.09 -11.61 18.05
CA LYS A 353 -13.62 -11.70 18.07
C LYS A 353 -12.91 -10.51 18.70
N PHE A 354 -13.50 -9.32 18.65
CA PHE A 354 -12.79 -8.06 18.91
C PHE A 354 -13.37 -7.25 20.07
N TRP A 355 -14.68 -7.35 20.29
CA TRP A 355 -15.29 -6.78 21.47
C TRP A 355 -14.67 -7.43 22.72
N PRO A 356 -14.17 -6.65 23.71
CA PRO A 356 -13.47 -7.21 24.87
C PRO A 356 -14.35 -8.08 25.78
N GLY A 357 -15.68 -7.99 25.67
CA GLY A 357 -16.60 -8.88 26.39
C GLY A 357 -16.94 -8.46 27.82
N ASN A 358 -16.41 -7.34 28.32
CA ASN A 358 -16.50 -6.96 29.73
C ASN A 358 -17.51 -5.84 30.07
N GLU A 359 -18.05 -5.16 29.06
CA GLU A 359 -18.94 -3.99 29.19
C GLU A 359 -20.17 -4.15 28.32
N ASP A 360 -21.27 -3.48 28.65
CA ASP A 360 -22.51 -3.62 27.90
C ASP A 360 -22.39 -3.09 26.47
N VAL A 361 -23.34 -3.51 25.63
CA VAL A 361 -23.44 -3.08 24.24
C VAL A 361 -24.76 -2.34 24.06
N PHE A 362 -24.71 -1.23 23.31
CA PHE A 362 -25.89 -0.42 23.01
C PHE A 362 -26.12 -0.34 21.50
N GLU A 363 -27.38 -0.42 21.07
CA GLU A 363 -27.84 -0.21 19.70
C GLU A 363 -29.00 0.80 19.70
N ILE A 364 -28.98 1.73 18.75
CA ILE A 364 -30.13 2.57 18.42
C ILE A 364 -30.54 2.39 16.96
N GLY A 365 -31.84 2.20 16.71
CA GLY A 365 -32.39 1.98 15.37
C GLY A 365 -32.37 0.53 14.86
N PRO A 366 -32.79 -0.49 15.64
CA PRO A 366 -32.79 -1.89 15.23
C PRO A 366 -33.73 -2.27 14.07
N PHE A 367 -34.80 -1.49 13.83
CA PHE A 367 -35.92 -1.90 12.96
C PHE A 367 -36.45 -3.29 13.37
N LEU A 368 -36.48 -4.29 12.47
CA LEU A 368 -36.86 -5.68 12.80
C LEU A 368 -35.75 -6.48 13.52
N GLY A 369 -34.54 -5.92 13.63
CA GLY A 369 -33.44 -6.46 14.43
C GLY A 369 -32.46 -7.36 13.69
N GLY A 370 -32.28 -7.19 12.37
CA GLY A 370 -31.22 -7.91 11.66
C GLY A 370 -29.81 -7.55 12.16
N THR A 371 -29.59 -6.30 12.55
CA THR A 371 -28.36 -5.85 13.22
C THR A 371 -28.32 -6.36 14.66
N SER A 372 -29.43 -6.28 15.40
CA SER A 372 -29.56 -6.80 16.76
C SER A 372 -29.17 -8.27 16.82
N ARG A 373 -29.67 -9.09 15.89
CA ARG A 373 -29.33 -10.51 15.80
C ARG A 373 -27.85 -10.72 15.50
N ALA A 374 -27.27 -9.95 14.59
CA ALA A 374 -25.85 -10.08 14.25
C ALA A 374 -24.94 -9.73 15.45
N ILE A 375 -25.23 -8.63 16.13
CA ILE A 375 -24.52 -8.19 17.34
C ILE A 375 -24.66 -9.25 18.45
N ALA A 376 -25.89 -9.66 18.74
CA ALA A 376 -26.19 -10.56 19.84
C ALA A 376 -25.61 -11.97 19.64
N LEU A 377 -25.66 -12.52 18.42
CA LEU A 377 -24.99 -13.77 18.08
C LEU A 377 -23.47 -13.65 18.19
N GLY A 378 -22.91 -12.50 17.76
CA GLY A 378 -21.48 -12.23 17.92
C GLY A 378 -21.08 -12.20 19.40
N MET A 379 -21.83 -11.48 20.23
CA MET A 379 -21.63 -11.46 21.68
C MET A 379 -21.73 -12.85 22.31
N ALA A 380 -22.70 -13.66 21.90
CA ALA A 380 -22.87 -15.03 22.39
C ALA A 380 -21.71 -15.96 21.98
N ALA A 381 -21.12 -15.74 20.79
CA ALA A 381 -19.99 -16.50 20.28
C ALA A 381 -18.64 -16.07 20.88
N ASN A 382 -18.59 -14.93 21.57
CA ASN A 382 -17.35 -14.39 22.10
C ASN A 382 -16.89 -15.16 23.35
N PRO A 383 -15.71 -15.81 23.33
CA PRO A 383 -15.21 -16.59 24.46
C PRO A 383 -14.81 -15.73 25.68
N GLN A 384 -14.67 -14.41 25.50
CA GLN A 384 -14.31 -13.46 26.55
C GLN A 384 -15.53 -12.78 27.18
N ARG A 385 -16.75 -13.05 26.69
CA ARG A 385 -17.97 -12.42 27.20
C ARG A 385 -18.17 -12.73 28.68
N ASN A 386 -18.26 -11.68 29.49
CA ASN A 386 -18.80 -11.75 30.84
C ASN A 386 -20.31 -12.04 30.77
N PRO A 387 -20.80 -13.12 31.41
CA PRO A 387 -22.22 -13.50 31.37
C PRO A 387 -23.21 -12.42 31.80
N GLU A 388 -22.78 -11.50 32.66
CA GLU A 388 -23.62 -10.41 33.19
C GLU A 388 -23.86 -9.28 32.18
N THR A 389 -23.01 -9.17 31.15
CA THR A 389 -23.15 -8.12 30.12
C THR A 389 -24.49 -8.21 29.40
N LYS A 390 -25.11 -7.06 29.18
CA LYS A 390 -26.38 -6.90 28.48
C LYS A 390 -26.18 -6.26 27.11
N PHE A 391 -27.11 -6.54 26.23
CA PHE A 391 -27.24 -5.89 24.94
C PHE A 391 -28.55 -5.09 24.94
N TYR A 392 -28.43 -3.77 24.94
CA TYR A 392 -29.57 -2.86 24.91
C TYR A 392 -29.83 -2.43 23.47
N THR A 393 -31.09 -2.46 23.07
CA THR A 393 -31.54 -1.98 21.77
C THR A 393 -32.70 -1.02 21.96
N CYS A 394 -32.64 0.13 21.30
CA CYS A 394 -33.57 1.23 21.49
C CYS A 394 -34.11 1.73 20.15
N ASP A 395 -35.43 1.91 20.08
CA ASP A 395 -36.13 2.48 18.94
C ASP A 395 -37.43 3.15 19.40
N ARG A 396 -38.03 3.99 18.56
CA ARG A 396 -39.41 4.42 18.78
C ARG A 396 -40.41 3.26 18.65
N PHE A 397 -40.06 2.22 17.87
CA PHE A 397 -40.90 1.06 17.58
C PHE A 397 -42.31 1.45 17.11
N ASP A 398 -42.39 2.49 16.28
CA ASP A 398 -43.65 2.98 15.72
C ASP A 398 -43.44 3.57 14.32
N GLU A 399 -44.54 3.66 13.55
CA GLU A 399 -44.64 4.32 12.24
C GLU A 399 -43.74 3.75 11.12
N TYR A 400 -43.27 2.51 11.23
CA TYR A 400 -42.51 1.86 10.15
C TYR A 400 -43.42 1.32 9.03
N TYR A 401 -44.36 0.48 9.41
CA TYR A 401 -45.33 -0.18 8.53
C TYR A 401 -46.62 -0.39 9.30
N ASP A 402 -47.76 -0.25 8.62
CA ASP A 402 -49.00 -0.83 9.13
C ASP A 402 -48.94 -2.39 9.07
N PRO A 403 -49.76 -3.12 9.85
CA PRO A 403 -49.71 -4.58 9.89
C PRO A 403 -49.84 -5.26 8.52
N GLN A 404 -50.62 -4.69 7.60
CA GLN A 404 -50.80 -5.23 6.25
C GLN A 404 -49.55 -5.01 5.40
N GLN A 405 -48.96 -3.81 5.46
CA GLN A 405 -47.72 -3.50 4.76
C GLN A 405 -46.57 -4.37 5.26
N LEU A 406 -46.47 -4.58 6.57
CA LEU A 406 -45.45 -5.44 7.17
C LEU A 406 -45.65 -6.91 6.78
N SER A 407 -46.90 -7.41 6.82
CA SER A 407 -47.22 -8.77 6.36
C SER A 407 -46.84 -8.97 4.89
N ASN A 408 -47.13 -7.99 4.02
CA ASN A 408 -46.74 -8.02 2.61
C ASN A 408 -45.22 -7.99 2.43
N PHE A 409 -44.50 -7.15 3.20
CA PHE A 409 -43.05 -7.07 3.19
C PHE A 409 -42.40 -8.41 3.58
N LEU A 410 -42.99 -9.14 4.53
CA LEU A 410 -42.50 -10.42 5.04
C LEU A 410 -43.05 -11.65 4.30
N GLN A 411 -43.98 -11.47 3.35
CA GLN A 411 -44.72 -12.56 2.71
C GLN A 411 -43.79 -13.64 2.12
N THR A 412 -42.77 -13.22 1.38
CA THR A 412 -41.82 -14.15 0.75
C THR A 412 -41.07 -14.98 1.81
N SER A 413 -40.71 -14.37 2.94
CA SER A 413 -39.99 -15.06 4.03
C SER A 413 -40.89 -16.10 4.72
N PHE A 414 -42.19 -15.85 4.83
CA PHE A 414 -43.15 -16.86 5.31
C PHE A 414 -43.36 -18.00 4.30
N GLU A 415 -43.50 -17.67 3.01
CA GLU A 415 -43.72 -18.67 1.95
C GLU A 415 -42.53 -19.61 1.76
N GLU A 416 -41.31 -19.10 1.92
CA GLU A 416 -40.06 -19.88 1.85
C GLU A 416 -39.75 -20.62 3.16
N GLY A 417 -40.59 -20.48 4.19
CA GLY A 417 -40.39 -21.11 5.50
C GLY A 417 -39.18 -20.58 6.27
N ARG A 418 -38.68 -19.38 5.92
CA ARG A 418 -37.61 -18.69 6.66
C ARG A 418 -38.10 -18.10 7.98
N LEU A 419 -39.39 -17.80 8.08
CA LEU A 419 -40.01 -17.30 9.32
C LEU A 419 -41.08 -18.27 9.84
N PRO A 420 -41.24 -18.39 11.17
CA PRO A 420 -42.27 -19.22 11.78
C PRO A 420 -43.70 -18.81 11.39
N ALA A 421 -44.59 -19.78 11.23
CA ALA A 421 -45.99 -19.51 10.84
C ALA A 421 -46.80 -18.80 11.93
N ASP A 422 -46.46 -18.99 13.21
CA ASP A 422 -47.08 -18.31 14.35
C ASP A 422 -46.66 -16.84 14.45
N LEU A 423 -45.44 -16.49 14.00
CA LEU A 423 -45.01 -15.09 13.90
C LEU A 423 -45.89 -14.29 12.92
N LYS A 424 -46.39 -14.93 11.85
CA LYS A 424 -47.28 -14.29 10.88
C LYS A 424 -48.56 -13.77 11.54
N ALA A 425 -49.14 -14.54 12.46
CA ALA A 425 -50.33 -14.11 13.19
C ALA A 425 -50.03 -12.86 14.02
N THR A 426 -48.89 -12.81 14.73
CA THR A 426 -48.50 -11.61 15.48
C THR A 426 -48.27 -10.40 14.57
N VAL A 427 -47.61 -10.57 13.42
CA VAL A 427 -47.41 -9.47 12.45
C VAL A 427 -48.75 -8.90 11.94
N GLU A 428 -49.74 -9.76 11.71
CA GLU A 428 -51.05 -9.35 11.17
C GLU A 428 -51.96 -8.70 12.23
N THR A 429 -51.78 -9.03 13.52
CA THR A 429 -52.69 -8.57 14.59
C THR A 429 -52.08 -7.56 15.56
N SER A 430 -50.76 -7.47 15.66
CA SER A 430 -50.10 -6.60 16.64
C SER A 430 -50.33 -5.12 16.30
N THR A 431 -50.57 -4.32 17.34
CA THR A 431 -50.59 -2.86 17.25
C THR A 431 -49.28 -2.22 17.73
N SER A 432 -48.28 -3.03 18.09
CA SER A 432 -46.98 -2.58 18.60
C SER A 432 -45.84 -3.20 17.80
N PHE A 433 -45.03 -2.37 17.14
CA PHE A 433 -43.84 -2.85 16.43
C PHE A 433 -42.82 -3.47 17.40
N LEU A 434 -42.81 -3.04 18.66
CA LEU A 434 -41.97 -3.62 19.72
C LEU A 434 -42.35 -5.08 19.99
N GLU A 435 -43.65 -5.41 20.03
CA GLU A 435 -44.09 -6.80 20.18
C GLU A 435 -43.59 -7.66 19.02
N VAL A 436 -43.70 -7.14 17.78
CA VAL A 436 -43.19 -7.84 16.59
C VAL A 436 -41.69 -8.08 16.71
N PHE A 437 -40.91 -7.04 17.04
CA PHE A 437 -39.47 -7.15 17.27
C PHE A 437 -39.15 -8.22 18.33
N GLN A 438 -39.81 -8.17 19.49
CA GLN A 438 -39.58 -9.14 20.57
C GLN A 438 -39.84 -10.58 20.12
N ARG A 439 -40.86 -10.80 19.29
CA ARG A 439 -41.15 -12.12 18.70
C ARG A 439 -40.10 -12.58 17.69
N PHE A 440 -39.39 -11.70 16.99
CA PHE A 440 -38.25 -12.09 16.14
C PHE A 440 -37.04 -12.57 16.95
N HIS A 441 -36.96 -12.19 18.23
CA HIS A 441 -35.80 -12.40 19.09
C HIS A 441 -36.08 -13.29 20.30
N GLU A 442 -37.30 -13.80 20.45
CA GLU A 442 -37.64 -14.79 21.47
C GLU A 442 -37.04 -16.16 21.12
N ASN A 443 -36.78 -16.97 22.15
CA ASN A 443 -36.26 -18.34 22.01
C ASN A 443 -34.93 -18.45 21.24
N GLN A 444 -34.17 -17.36 21.15
CA GLN A 444 -32.84 -17.31 20.56
C GLN A 444 -31.77 -17.52 21.65
N PRO A 445 -30.55 -17.98 21.29
CA PRO A 445 -29.46 -18.17 22.25
C PRO A 445 -29.10 -16.91 23.06
N TYR A 446 -29.45 -15.74 22.53
CA TYR A 446 -29.16 -14.44 23.12
C TYR A 446 -30.34 -13.77 23.84
N SER A 447 -31.54 -14.37 23.83
CA SER A 447 -32.74 -13.74 24.40
C SER A 447 -32.59 -13.36 25.87
N ALA A 448 -31.75 -14.07 26.64
CA ALA A 448 -31.55 -13.83 28.07
C ALA A 448 -30.78 -12.53 28.40
N PHE A 449 -30.09 -11.93 27.41
CA PHE A 449 -29.32 -10.70 27.61
C PHE A 449 -29.68 -9.57 26.65
N LEU A 450 -30.64 -9.77 25.74
CA LEU A 450 -31.20 -8.72 24.91
C LEU A 450 -32.26 -7.93 25.70
N VAL A 451 -32.12 -6.60 25.75
CA VAL A 451 -33.04 -5.68 26.41
C VAL A 451 -33.53 -4.65 25.41
N SER A 452 -34.80 -4.70 25.03
CA SER A 452 -35.43 -3.76 24.08
C SER A 452 -36.17 -2.63 24.78
N GLN A 453 -35.99 -1.38 24.33
CA GLN A 453 -36.62 -0.19 24.90
C GLN A 453 -37.35 0.63 23.81
N SER A 454 -38.59 1.03 24.09
CA SER A 454 -39.37 1.94 23.24
C SER A 454 -39.14 3.38 23.65
N GLN A 455 -38.20 4.06 22.99
CA GLN A 455 -37.90 5.48 23.21
C GLN A 455 -37.50 6.15 21.90
N ALA A 456 -37.92 7.40 21.72
CA ALA A 456 -37.71 8.18 20.51
C ALA A 456 -36.63 9.27 20.70
N LEU A 457 -35.83 9.48 19.67
CA LEU A 457 -34.96 10.65 19.56
C LEU A 457 -35.75 11.84 18.99
N PRO A 458 -35.55 13.06 19.51
CA PRO A 458 -36.05 14.27 18.86
C PRO A 458 -35.24 14.55 17.58
N ASP A 459 -35.93 14.83 16.48
CA ASP A 459 -35.32 15.28 15.24
C ASP A 459 -35.01 16.78 15.22
N TYR A 460 -35.69 17.54 16.09
CA TYR A 460 -35.54 18.98 16.23
C TYR A 460 -35.58 19.41 17.70
N PRO A 461 -34.93 20.54 18.07
CA PRO A 461 -34.93 21.04 19.45
C PRO A 461 -36.33 21.25 20.03
N GLU A 462 -37.29 21.64 19.20
CA GLU A 462 -38.66 21.93 19.64
C GLU A 462 -39.41 20.67 20.08
N GLN A 463 -38.97 19.47 19.69
CA GLN A 463 -39.61 18.20 20.05
C GLN A 463 -39.21 17.70 21.45
N VAL A 464 -38.18 18.29 22.06
CA VAL A 464 -37.75 17.93 23.42
C VAL A 464 -38.88 18.18 24.41
N GLY A 465 -39.21 17.17 25.23
CA GLY A 465 -40.33 17.21 26.16
C GLY A 465 -41.72 17.03 25.53
N GLN A 466 -41.81 16.80 24.21
CA GLN A 466 -43.07 16.54 23.51
C GLN A 466 -43.26 15.07 23.11
N LEU A 467 -42.19 14.26 23.17
CA LEU A 467 -42.22 12.84 22.85
C LEU A 467 -42.81 12.03 24.00
N GLU A 468 -43.60 11.00 23.69
CA GLU A 468 -44.25 10.15 24.71
C GLU A 468 -43.23 9.40 25.58
N GLN A 469 -42.18 8.88 24.96
CA GLN A 469 -41.03 8.25 25.61
C GLN A 469 -39.77 8.81 24.97
N GLU A 470 -39.17 9.83 25.59
CA GLU A 470 -37.92 10.43 25.11
C GLU A 470 -36.72 9.51 25.39
N PHE A 471 -35.72 9.55 24.52
CA PHE A 471 -34.51 8.76 24.64
C PHE A 471 -33.75 9.04 25.93
N GLU A 472 -33.54 7.98 26.73
CA GLU A 472 -32.72 8.00 27.93
C GLU A 472 -31.94 6.67 28.01
N PRO A 473 -30.60 6.70 27.87
CA PRO A 473 -29.81 5.48 27.89
C PRO A 473 -29.90 4.80 29.27
N PRO A 474 -29.81 3.47 29.33
CA PRO A 474 -29.69 2.75 30.59
C PRO A 474 -28.51 3.24 31.43
N ASP A 475 -28.65 3.19 32.75
CA ASP A 475 -27.56 3.46 33.70
C ASP A 475 -26.52 2.32 33.67
N SER A 476 -25.70 2.31 32.62
CA SER A 476 -24.62 1.37 32.38
C SER A 476 -23.45 2.06 31.65
N GLN A 477 -22.33 1.35 31.55
CA GLN A 477 -21.17 1.72 30.74
C GLN A 477 -21.09 0.83 29.50
N PHE A 478 -20.90 1.46 28.35
CA PHE A 478 -20.90 0.79 27.07
C PHE A 478 -19.50 0.71 26.46
N GLY A 479 -19.05 -0.52 26.21
CA GLY A 479 -17.81 -0.79 25.48
C GLY A 479 -17.98 -0.68 23.97
N ALA A 480 -19.22 -0.79 23.47
CA ALA A 480 -19.56 -0.60 22.07
C ALA A 480 -20.97 -0.02 21.88
N VAL A 481 -21.12 0.85 20.89
CA VAL A 481 -22.35 1.57 20.55
C VAL A 481 -22.58 1.49 19.04
N PHE A 482 -23.66 0.83 18.61
CA PHE A 482 -24.10 0.79 17.21
C PHE A 482 -25.19 1.84 16.97
N VAL A 483 -25.01 2.68 15.94
CA VAL A 483 -25.82 3.86 15.68
C VAL A 483 -26.43 3.79 14.29
N ASP A 484 -27.73 3.50 14.22
CA ASP A 484 -28.55 3.51 12.99
C ASP A 484 -29.78 4.43 13.15
N GLY A 485 -30.30 4.63 14.37
CA GLY A 485 -31.53 5.40 14.61
C GLY A 485 -31.42 6.92 14.52
N CYS A 486 -30.22 7.48 14.31
CA CYS A 486 -30.01 8.93 14.24
C CYS A 486 -30.30 9.49 12.82
N LYS A 487 -31.57 9.83 12.55
CA LYS A 487 -32.05 10.24 11.21
C LYS A 487 -32.08 11.77 10.98
N SER A 488 -31.41 12.53 11.84
CA SER A 488 -31.30 14.00 11.74
C SER A 488 -30.02 14.53 12.42
N TRP A 489 -29.65 15.78 12.12
CA TRP A 489 -28.56 16.48 12.79
C TRP A 489 -28.78 16.56 14.31
N TYR A 490 -29.93 17.09 14.72
CA TYR A 490 -30.23 17.29 16.14
C TYR A 490 -30.39 15.95 16.86
N GLY A 491 -31.04 14.96 16.26
CA GLY A 491 -31.14 13.62 16.85
C GLY A 491 -29.77 12.98 17.09
N THR A 492 -28.80 13.20 16.20
CA THR A 492 -27.41 12.70 16.38
C THR A 492 -26.70 13.44 17.52
N GLN A 493 -26.82 14.76 17.58
CA GLN A 493 -26.26 15.57 18.66
C GLN A 493 -26.88 15.20 20.01
N TYR A 494 -28.20 15.13 20.10
CA TYR A 494 -28.96 14.77 21.29
C TYR A 494 -28.55 13.38 21.79
N PHE A 495 -28.45 12.40 20.87
CA PHE A 495 -27.95 11.07 21.19
C PHE A 495 -26.56 11.12 21.83
N LEU A 496 -25.61 11.85 21.24
CA LEU A 496 -24.26 11.95 21.80
C LEU A 496 -24.21 12.68 23.14
N LEU A 497 -25.04 13.71 23.35
CA LEU A 497 -25.16 14.40 24.64
C LEU A 497 -25.61 13.44 25.74
N LYS A 498 -26.61 12.62 25.45
CA LYS A 498 -27.14 11.60 26.38
C LYS A 498 -26.17 10.44 26.57
N MET A 499 -25.46 10.03 25.53
CA MET A 499 -24.55 8.88 25.58
C MET A 499 -23.19 9.22 26.20
N ALA A 500 -22.77 10.48 26.19
CA ALA A 500 -21.47 10.94 26.71
C ALA A 500 -21.12 10.43 28.13
N PRO A 501 -22.03 10.44 29.13
CA PRO A 501 -21.75 9.91 30.47
C PRO A 501 -21.58 8.38 30.55
N HIS A 502 -21.99 7.66 29.50
CA HIS A 502 -22.06 6.20 29.46
C HIS A 502 -20.94 5.55 28.63
N VAL A 503 -20.03 6.36 28.10
CA VAL A 503 -18.91 5.91 27.26
C VAL A 503 -17.60 6.47 27.78
N HIS A 504 -16.50 5.77 27.50
CA HIS A 504 -15.18 6.16 27.95
C HIS A 504 -14.16 6.00 26.83
N LYS A 505 -12.93 6.48 27.08
CA LYS A 505 -11.81 6.23 26.19
C LYS A 505 -11.67 4.72 25.95
N GLY A 506 -11.66 4.32 24.69
CA GLY A 506 -11.62 2.93 24.26
C GLY A 506 -12.96 2.41 23.74
N THR A 507 -14.09 3.04 24.07
CA THR A 507 -15.42 2.67 23.55
C THR A 507 -15.43 2.71 22.02
N ILE A 508 -16.07 1.72 21.42
CA ILE A 508 -16.20 1.61 19.96
C ILE A 508 -17.57 2.12 19.49
N PHE A 509 -17.57 3.11 18.61
CA PHE A 509 -18.77 3.58 17.92
C PHE A 509 -18.82 2.99 16.52
N LEU A 510 -19.95 2.37 16.17
CA LEU A 510 -20.24 1.84 14.84
C LEU A 510 -21.39 2.66 14.24
N PHE A 511 -21.07 3.63 13.39
CA PHE A 511 -22.05 4.46 12.72
C PHE A 511 -22.48 3.82 11.41
N GLN A 512 -23.70 3.28 11.39
CA GLN A 512 -24.40 2.93 10.17
C GLN A 512 -24.73 4.22 9.40
N ASP A 513 -24.89 4.13 8.08
CA ASP A 513 -25.16 5.27 7.19
C ASP A 513 -24.08 6.39 7.17
N TYR A 514 -22.93 6.22 7.82
CA TYR A 514 -21.82 7.16 7.72
C TYR A 514 -21.41 7.39 6.25
N GLY A 515 -21.40 6.31 5.46
CA GLY A 515 -21.14 6.35 4.02
C GLY A 515 -22.39 6.55 3.14
N TRP A 516 -23.55 6.84 3.73
CA TRP A 516 -24.81 7.00 3.00
C TRP A 516 -25.05 8.47 2.63
N TYR A 517 -25.50 8.71 1.41
CA TYR A 517 -25.43 10.03 0.80
C TYR A 517 -26.38 11.07 1.44
N THR A 518 -27.51 10.64 2.02
CA THR A 518 -28.46 11.55 2.69
C THR A 518 -28.04 11.90 4.11
N CYS A 519 -27.20 11.09 4.75
CA CYS A 519 -26.88 11.17 6.18
C CYS A 519 -25.62 12.01 6.42
N PHE A 520 -25.53 13.18 5.79
CA PHE A 520 -24.33 14.04 5.82
C PHE A 520 -23.95 14.52 7.24
N TRP A 521 -24.91 14.54 8.18
CA TRP A 521 -24.67 14.95 9.55
C TRP A 521 -23.76 13.99 10.31
N ILE A 522 -23.79 12.68 10.02
CA ILE A 522 -22.96 11.69 10.72
C ILE A 522 -21.45 11.95 10.49
N PRO A 523 -20.94 12.01 9.24
CA PRO A 523 -19.54 12.33 9.00
C PRO A 523 -19.20 13.75 9.45
N LEU A 524 -20.14 14.69 9.39
CA LEU A 524 -19.93 16.06 9.89
C LEU A 524 -19.71 16.09 11.40
N VAL A 525 -20.55 15.40 12.18
CA VAL A 525 -20.43 15.25 13.65
C VAL A 525 -19.09 14.59 14.01
N VAL A 526 -18.77 13.47 13.38
CA VAL A 526 -17.50 12.76 13.61
C VAL A 526 -16.32 13.65 13.27
N GLN A 527 -16.37 14.42 12.18
CA GLN A 527 -15.30 15.33 11.79
C GLN A 527 -15.14 16.52 12.76
N ARG A 528 -16.21 16.98 13.39
CA ARG A 528 -16.14 18.01 14.46
C ARG A 528 -15.55 17.51 15.76
N LEU A 529 -15.60 16.20 15.95
CA LEU A 529 -15.03 15.48 17.08
C LEU A 529 -13.84 14.62 16.61
N ALA A 530 -13.12 15.01 15.56
CA ALA A 530 -12.05 14.20 14.96
C ALA A 530 -10.86 13.94 15.89
N ASP A 531 -10.68 14.76 16.93
CA ASP A 531 -9.71 14.54 18.00
C ASP A 531 -10.16 13.49 19.04
N HIS A 532 -11.44 13.10 19.01
CA HIS A 532 -12.05 12.08 19.87
C HIS A 532 -12.31 10.76 19.13
N PHE A 533 -12.55 10.80 17.81
CA PHE A 533 -12.85 9.61 17.02
C PHE A 533 -11.68 9.21 16.12
N GLU A 534 -11.08 8.06 16.40
CA GLU A 534 -10.08 7.42 15.53
C GLU A 534 -10.78 6.39 14.62
N PRO A 535 -10.72 6.52 13.29
CA PRO A 535 -11.29 5.53 12.38
C PRO A 535 -10.55 4.19 12.49
N ILE A 536 -11.29 3.10 12.70
CA ILE A 536 -10.75 1.73 12.81
C ILE A 536 -11.00 0.96 11.52
N ALA A 537 -12.26 0.94 11.06
CA ALA A 537 -12.75 0.02 10.05
C ALA A 537 -13.95 0.63 9.31
N HIS A 538 -14.30 0.06 8.16
CA HIS A 538 -15.62 0.26 7.57
C HIS A 538 -16.01 -0.92 6.69
N VAL A 539 -17.32 -1.17 6.58
CA VAL A 539 -17.92 -2.11 5.63
C VAL A 539 -19.20 -1.46 5.12
N GLY A 540 -19.35 -1.34 3.79
CA GLY A 540 -20.55 -0.75 3.20
C GLY A 540 -20.70 0.74 3.54
N SER A 541 -21.80 1.11 4.20
CA SER A 541 -22.03 2.45 4.76
C SER A 541 -21.73 2.52 6.26
N THR A 542 -21.43 1.39 6.91
CA THR A 542 -21.09 1.30 8.33
C THR A 542 -19.60 1.57 8.59
N TYR A 543 -19.30 2.59 9.39
CA TYR A 543 -17.94 2.97 9.77
C TYR A 543 -17.74 2.82 11.28
N THR A 544 -16.56 2.36 11.67
CA THR A 544 -16.21 2.07 13.07
C THR A 544 -15.12 3.00 13.55
N PHE A 545 -15.31 3.55 14.74
CA PHE A 545 -14.41 4.51 15.36
C PHE A 545 -14.11 4.12 16.80
N ARG A 546 -12.87 4.34 17.23
CA ARG A 546 -12.45 4.27 18.63
C ARG A 546 -12.57 5.64 19.26
N LEU A 547 -13.13 5.69 20.44
CA LEU A 547 -13.05 6.90 21.25
C LEU A 547 -11.64 7.01 21.88
N THR A 548 -10.87 8.03 21.51
CA THR A 548 -9.47 8.21 21.95
C THR A 548 -9.33 9.06 23.22
N GLN A 549 -10.39 9.79 23.57
CA GLN A 549 -10.50 10.69 24.72
C GLN A 549 -11.91 10.57 25.32
N GLU A 550 -12.11 11.01 26.56
CA GLU A 550 -13.47 11.05 27.14
C GLU A 550 -14.39 11.97 26.34
N LEU A 551 -15.60 11.51 26.03
CA LEU A 551 -16.62 12.35 25.40
C LEU A 551 -17.39 13.07 26.51
N ARG A 552 -17.22 14.39 26.63
CA ARG A 552 -17.89 15.19 27.65
C ARG A 552 -19.11 15.92 27.09
N VAL A 553 -20.16 16.04 27.88
CA VAL A 553 -21.40 16.74 27.51
C VAL A 553 -21.12 18.16 27.04
N GLU A 554 -20.23 18.88 27.73
CA GLU A 554 -19.84 20.25 27.37
C GLU A 554 -19.12 20.28 26.02
N THR A 555 -18.25 19.30 25.75
CA THR A 555 -17.52 19.22 24.48
C THR A 555 -18.46 18.96 23.30
N VAL A 556 -19.47 18.11 23.50
CA VAL A 556 -20.49 17.84 22.48
C VAL A 556 -21.33 19.10 22.26
N GLY A 557 -21.83 19.73 23.33
CA GLY A 557 -22.67 20.94 23.24
C GLY A 557 -21.95 22.16 22.65
N ASP A 558 -20.67 22.36 23.00
CA ASP A 558 -19.88 23.50 22.50
C ASP A 558 -19.52 23.37 21.02
N ARG A 559 -19.30 22.14 20.54
CA ARG A 559 -18.82 21.88 19.17
C ARG A 559 -19.93 21.56 18.18
N LEU A 560 -21.07 21.08 18.65
CA LEU A 560 -22.21 20.71 17.81
C LEU A 560 -23.38 21.63 18.18
N PRO A 561 -23.69 22.65 17.35
CA PRO A 561 -24.83 23.53 17.60
C PRO A 561 -26.17 22.78 17.43
N ASP A 562 -27.23 23.24 18.11
CA ASP A 562 -28.56 22.63 18.02
C ASP A 562 -29.16 22.70 16.61
N THR A 563 -28.90 23.79 15.89
CA THR A 563 -29.47 24.02 14.54
C THR A 563 -28.38 24.39 13.55
N LEU A 564 -28.32 23.71 12.41
CA LEU A 564 -27.37 24.04 11.34
C LEU A 564 -27.78 25.28 10.52
N SER A 565 -29.04 25.72 10.57
CA SER A 565 -29.49 26.89 9.78
C SER A 565 -28.92 28.22 10.28
N THR A 566 -28.34 28.24 11.49
CA THR A 566 -27.79 29.45 12.12
C THR A 566 -26.27 29.58 11.97
N ILE A 567 -25.60 28.55 11.46
CA ILE A 567 -24.15 28.57 11.24
C ILE A 567 -23.79 29.04 9.83
N ASP A 568 -22.62 29.64 9.70
CA ASP A 568 -22.06 30.03 8.41
C ASP A 568 -21.70 28.80 7.56
N LYS A 569 -21.87 28.91 6.24
CA LYS A 569 -21.52 27.86 5.28
C LYS A 569 -20.05 27.45 5.39
N GLY A 570 -19.15 28.40 5.65
CA GLY A 570 -17.72 28.16 5.84
C GLY A 570 -17.44 27.15 6.94
N TRP A 571 -18.30 27.07 7.97
CA TRP A 571 -18.23 26.02 8.97
C TRP A 571 -18.34 24.66 8.27
N ILE A 572 -19.46 24.35 7.59
CA ILE A 572 -19.65 23.07 6.89
C ILE A 572 -18.53 22.80 5.86
N ASP A 573 -18.17 23.80 5.07
CA ASP A 573 -17.12 23.68 4.04
C ASP A 573 -15.78 23.25 4.64
N ASP A 574 -15.37 23.81 5.77
CA ASP A 574 -14.11 23.45 6.44
C ASP A 574 -14.09 21.97 6.88
N ALA A 575 -15.22 21.44 7.35
CA ALA A 575 -15.31 20.03 7.73
C ALA A 575 -15.23 19.11 6.51
N PHE A 576 -15.97 19.42 5.44
CA PHE A 576 -15.91 18.62 4.22
C PHE A 576 -14.56 18.74 3.51
N ALA A 577 -13.89 19.90 3.55
CA ALA A 577 -12.52 20.05 3.07
C ALA A 577 -11.57 19.08 3.78
N ALA A 578 -11.67 18.93 5.10
CA ALA A 578 -10.89 17.95 5.85
C ALA A 578 -11.21 16.50 5.43
N LEU A 579 -12.49 16.16 5.26
CA LEU A 579 -12.92 14.83 4.79
C LEU A 579 -12.40 14.54 3.37
N PHE A 580 -12.43 15.52 2.47
CA PHE A 580 -11.87 15.40 1.11
C PHE A 580 -10.37 15.18 1.15
N LEU A 581 -9.63 15.91 1.97
CA LEU A 581 -8.19 15.72 2.14
C LEU A 581 -7.88 14.32 2.66
N GLN A 582 -8.64 13.81 3.63
CA GLN A 582 -8.47 12.45 4.15
C GLN A 582 -8.79 11.37 3.11
N ALA A 583 -9.87 11.51 2.34
CA ALA A 583 -10.21 10.57 1.28
C ALA A 583 -9.18 10.62 0.13
N HIS A 584 -8.73 11.82 -0.27
CA HIS A 584 -7.69 11.99 -1.28
C HIS A 584 -6.36 11.38 -0.84
N ALA A 585 -5.94 11.61 0.41
CA ALA A 585 -4.72 11.03 0.96
C ALA A 585 -4.76 9.50 0.94
N ARG A 586 -5.92 8.89 1.23
CA ARG A 586 -6.13 7.44 1.16
C ARG A 586 -6.28 6.88 -0.26
N GLN A 587 -6.32 7.73 -1.28
CA GLN A 587 -6.72 7.37 -2.65
C GLN A 587 -8.09 6.66 -2.69
N ASP A 588 -8.97 6.99 -1.75
CA ASP A 588 -10.30 6.40 -1.63
C ASP A 588 -11.27 7.19 -2.51
N THR A 589 -11.33 6.82 -3.79
CA THR A 589 -12.20 7.48 -4.77
C THR A 589 -13.68 7.31 -4.45
N ARG A 590 -14.07 6.23 -3.77
CA ARG A 590 -15.45 6.01 -3.32
C ARG A 590 -15.81 7.00 -2.22
N ALA A 591 -14.97 7.13 -1.18
CA ALA A 591 -15.19 8.11 -0.12
C ALA A 591 -15.20 9.54 -0.67
N LEU A 592 -14.32 9.88 -1.61
CA LEU A 592 -14.38 11.19 -2.28
C LEU A 592 -15.74 11.42 -2.96
N ALA A 593 -16.27 10.42 -3.66
CA ALA A 593 -17.57 10.52 -4.31
C ALA A 593 -18.72 10.68 -3.30
N VAL A 594 -18.72 9.86 -2.25
CA VAL A 594 -19.73 9.89 -1.17
C VAL A 594 -19.69 11.22 -0.41
N TYR A 595 -18.51 11.70 -0.01
CA TYR A 595 -18.36 12.99 0.65
C TYR A 595 -18.80 14.15 -0.25
N THR A 596 -18.65 14.03 -1.58
CA THR A 596 -19.16 15.04 -2.51
C THR A 596 -20.68 15.05 -2.53
N LEU A 597 -21.31 13.86 -2.51
CA LEU A 597 -22.77 13.75 -2.40
C LEU A 597 -23.28 14.35 -1.09
N GLN A 598 -22.65 14.01 0.03
CA GLN A 598 -23.00 14.48 1.36
C GLN A 598 -22.75 15.99 1.54
N TRP A 599 -21.70 16.52 0.93
CA TRP A 599 -21.48 17.97 0.89
C TRP A 599 -22.59 18.67 0.10
N GLY A 600 -22.97 18.12 -1.07
CA GLY A 600 -24.15 18.59 -1.81
C GLY A 600 -25.44 18.53 -0.98
N ALA A 601 -25.62 17.49 -0.17
CA ALA A 601 -26.73 17.35 0.77
C ALA A 601 -26.72 18.42 1.85
N ALA A 602 -25.57 18.68 2.46
CA ALA A 602 -25.40 19.72 3.47
C ALA A 602 -25.67 21.12 2.90
N LEU A 603 -25.22 21.41 1.67
CA LEU A 603 -25.50 22.66 0.98
C LEU A 603 -27.00 22.83 0.71
N ALA A 604 -27.68 21.77 0.25
CA ALA A 604 -29.12 21.80 0.05
C ALA A 604 -29.87 22.03 1.37
N TYR A 605 -29.40 21.41 2.46
CA TYR A 605 -29.94 21.58 3.81
C TYR A 605 -29.82 23.03 4.31
N LEU A 606 -28.72 23.73 4.00
CA LEU A 606 -28.52 25.15 4.32
C LEU A 606 -29.29 26.11 3.40
N GLY A 607 -30.01 25.62 2.40
CA GLY A 607 -30.70 26.44 1.40
C GLY A 607 -29.79 26.95 0.27
N CYS A 608 -28.54 26.49 0.19
CA CYS A 608 -27.60 26.78 -0.91
C CYS A 608 -27.87 25.91 -2.15
N VAL A 609 -29.12 25.97 -2.64
CA VAL A 609 -29.68 25.04 -3.64
C VAL A 609 -28.91 25.04 -4.96
N ASP A 610 -28.48 26.20 -5.46
CA ASP A 610 -27.77 26.29 -6.74
C ASP A 610 -26.34 25.72 -6.66
N GLU A 611 -25.66 25.94 -5.53
CA GLU A 611 -24.33 25.35 -5.27
C GLU A 611 -24.41 23.84 -5.08
N ALA A 612 -25.46 23.35 -4.38
CA ALA A 612 -25.73 21.92 -4.27
C ALA A 612 -25.92 21.27 -5.65
N LYS A 613 -26.72 21.90 -6.53
CA LYS A 613 -26.90 21.45 -7.92
C LYS A 613 -25.59 21.43 -8.69
N ALA A 614 -24.84 22.53 -8.65
CA ALA A 614 -23.57 22.63 -9.37
C ALA A 614 -22.59 21.54 -8.91
N THR A 615 -22.51 21.30 -7.60
CA THR A 615 -21.67 20.26 -6.98
C THR A 615 -22.04 18.87 -7.48
N LEU A 616 -23.32 18.48 -7.34
CA LEU A 616 -23.80 17.16 -7.76
C LEU A 616 -23.69 16.94 -9.28
N VAL A 617 -23.98 17.96 -10.10
CA VAL A 617 -23.83 17.89 -11.55
C VAL A 617 -22.35 17.77 -11.95
N SER A 618 -21.44 18.45 -11.25
CA SER A 618 -20.01 18.31 -11.54
C SER A 618 -19.52 16.88 -11.34
N LEU A 619 -20.08 16.16 -10.36
CA LEU A 619 -19.74 14.77 -10.07
C LEU A 619 -20.15 13.83 -11.22
N LEU A 620 -21.26 14.09 -11.92
CA LEU A 620 -21.68 13.32 -13.10
C LEU A 620 -20.65 13.33 -14.23
N THR A 621 -19.78 14.35 -14.28
CA THR A 621 -18.77 14.49 -15.34
C THR A 621 -17.47 13.74 -15.06
N GLN A 622 -17.36 13.12 -13.88
CA GLN A 622 -16.14 12.45 -13.41
C GLN A 622 -16.12 10.95 -13.79
N PRO A 623 -15.03 10.43 -14.41
CA PRO A 623 -14.98 9.05 -14.91
C PRO A 623 -15.11 7.96 -13.83
N TRP A 624 -14.81 8.30 -12.57
CA TRP A 624 -14.70 7.38 -11.44
C TRP A 624 -15.98 7.27 -10.58
N VAL A 625 -17.08 7.88 -11.01
CA VAL A 625 -18.35 7.96 -10.25
C VAL A 625 -19.30 6.78 -10.48
N LYS A 626 -18.93 5.82 -11.34
CA LYS A 626 -19.78 4.68 -11.72
C LYS A 626 -20.35 3.89 -10.53
N GLU A 627 -19.58 3.71 -9.47
CA GLU A 627 -20.00 2.93 -8.30
C GLU A 627 -21.06 3.64 -7.44
N VAL A 628 -21.09 4.98 -7.46
CA VAL A 628 -22.09 5.77 -6.71
C VAL A 628 -23.15 6.39 -7.62
N GLU A 629 -23.14 6.08 -8.92
CA GLU A 629 -24.08 6.62 -9.90
C GLU A 629 -25.55 6.44 -9.49
N PRO A 630 -26.00 5.27 -8.96
CA PRO A 630 -27.37 5.12 -8.47
C PRO A 630 -27.73 6.11 -7.37
N PHE A 631 -26.82 6.33 -6.42
CA PHE A 631 -27.01 7.26 -5.31
C PHE A 631 -27.00 8.72 -5.78
N LEU A 632 -26.13 9.05 -6.73
CA LEU A 632 -26.08 10.40 -7.32
C LEU A 632 -27.40 10.77 -8.03
N LYS A 633 -28.03 9.81 -8.73
CA LYS A 633 -29.34 10.03 -9.35
C LYS A 633 -30.41 10.35 -8.30
N ASN A 634 -30.41 9.61 -7.19
CA ASN A 634 -31.32 9.87 -6.09
C ASN A 634 -31.00 11.20 -5.41
N ALA A 635 -29.73 11.53 -5.17
CA ALA A 635 -29.30 12.78 -4.56
C ALA A 635 -29.70 14.03 -5.39
N LEU A 636 -29.74 13.92 -6.72
CA LEU A 636 -30.22 14.98 -7.60
C LEU A 636 -31.73 15.22 -7.49
N MET A 637 -32.49 14.26 -6.96
CA MET A 637 -33.90 14.45 -6.67
C MET A 637 -34.09 14.82 -5.19
N PHE A 638 -33.50 14.03 -4.30
CA PHE A 638 -33.66 14.09 -2.85
C PHE A 638 -32.28 14.03 -2.19
N PRO A 639 -31.61 15.18 -2.01
CA PRO A 639 -30.24 15.21 -1.51
C PRO A 639 -30.13 14.90 -0.01
N THR A 640 -31.18 15.14 0.79
CA THR A 640 -31.19 14.96 2.25
C THR A 640 -32.49 14.30 2.73
N TYR A 641 -32.45 13.68 3.91
CA TYR A 641 -33.64 13.31 4.68
C TYR A 641 -34.24 14.58 5.30
N THR A 642 -35.54 14.78 5.18
CA THR A 642 -36.28 15.79 5.96
C THR A 642 -37.58 15.15 6.41
N GLY A 643 -37.75 14.94 7.72
CA GLY A 643 -38.91 14.26 8.31
C GLY A 643 -40.26 14.96 8.11
N GLN A 644 -40.30 16.11 7.42
CA GLN A 644 -41.54 16.77 7.01
C GLN A 644 -41.63 16.95 5.49
N ARG A 645 -42.86 16.79 5.01
CA ARG A 645 -43.38 17.11 3.68
C ARG A 645 -43.05 18.55 3.32
N ASP A 646 -41.94 18.74 2.61
CA ASP A 646 -41.72 19.75 1.56
C ASP A 646 -40.33 19.50 0.96
N GLN A 647 -40.10 18.27 0.47
CA GLN A 647 -38.95 17.98 -0.38
C GLN A 647 -39.12 18.78 -1.66
N ILE A 648 -38.52 19.97 -1.76
CA ILE A 648 -38.38 20.66 -3.04
C ILE A 648 -37.27 19.92 -3.78
N PRO A 649 -37.58 19.11 -4.82
CA PRO A 649 -36.55 18.35 -5.47
C PRO A 649 -35.59 19.32 -6.16
N LEU A 650 -34.27 19.03 -6.13
CA LEU A 650 -33.30 19.90 -6.80
C LEU A 650 -33.62 20.00 -8.31
N PHE A 651 -34.11 18.92 -8.89
CA PHE A 651 -34.65 18.88 -10.25
C PHE A 651 -36.07 18.33 -10.27
N THR A 652 -36.97 18.93 -11.06
CA THR A 652 -38.21 18.26 -11.45
C THR A 652 -37.90 17.05 -12.33
N GLU A 653 -38.78 16.04 -12.39
CA GLU A 653 -38.57 14.87 -13.26
C GLU A 653 -38.27 15.27 -14.73
N GLN A 654 -38.98 16.27 -15.24
CA GLN A 654 -38.74 16.80 -16.59
C GLN A 654 -37.35 17.43 -16.74
N ASN A 655 -36.92 18.24 -15.78
CA ASN A 655 -35.61 18.90 -15.83
C ASN A 655 -34.47 17.89 -15.67
N TYR A 656 -34.66 16.86 -14.83
CA TYR A 656 -33.72 15.77 -14.68
C TYR A 656 -33.56 14.98 -15.98
N HIS A 657 -34.67 14.60 -16.64
CA HIS A 657 -34.60 13.92 -17.94
C HIS A 657 -33.90 14.77 -19.00
N HIS A 658 -34.15 16.08 -19.03
CA HIS A 658 -33.48 17.00 -19.95
C HIS A 658 -31.97 17.07 -19.70
N LEU A 659 -31.56 17.21 -18.44
CA LEU A 659 -30.16 17.21 -18.01
C LEU A 659 -29.44 15.92 -18.42
N MET A 660 -30.04 14.75 -18.16
CA MET A 660 -29.46 13.46 -18.51
C MET A 660 -29.32 13.27 -20.03
N GLN A 661 -30.26 13.79 -20.83
CA GLN A 661 -30.13 13.80 -22.29
C GLN A 661 -28.99 14.70 -22.77
N GLN A 662 -28.81 15.87 -22.15
CA GLN A 662 -27.70 16.79 -22.49
C GLN A 662 -26.33 16.18 -22.11
N LEU A 663 -26.22 15.59 -20.92
CA LEU A 663 -24.98 14.96 -20.44
C LEU A 663 -24.62 13.71 -21.25
N GLY A 664 -25.60 12.91 -21.69
CA GLY A 664 -25.37 11.80 -22.61
C GLY A 664 -24.74 12.25 -23.93
N ARG A 665 -25.19 13.38 -24.48
CA ARG A 665 -24.60 13.99 -25.69
C ARG A 665 -23.19 14.54 -25.43
N PHE A 666 -22.96 15.16 -24.28
CA PHE A 666 -21.65 15.71 -23.90
C PHE A 666 -20.60 14.61 -23.68
N THR A 667 -20.97 13.53 -22.98
CA THR A 667 -20.07 12.40 -22.67
C THR A 667 -19.66 11.66 -23.94
N ALA A 668 -20.60 11.44 -24.87
CA ALA A 668 -20.31 10.85 -26.18
C ALA A 668 -19.33 11.70 -27.00
N LYS A 669 -19.44 13.03 -26.93
CA LYS A 669 -18.51 13.97 -27.57
C LYS A 669 -17.12 13.95 -26.91
N LYS A 670 -17.05 14.03 -25.57
CA LYS A 670 -15.79 14.00 -24.82
C LYS A 670 -15.00 12.70 -25.03
N ILE A 671 -15.68 11.53 -25.00
CA ILE A 671 -15.05 10.23 -25.29
C ILE A 671 -14.50 10.18 -26.72
N LYS A 672 -15.21 10.77 -27.69
CA LYS A 672 -14.77 10.84 -29.09
C LYS A 672 -13.53 11.72 -29.23
N ASP A 673 -13.51 12.87 -28.55
CA ASP A 673 -12.40 13.84 -28.58
C ASP A 673 -11.16 13.30 -27.84
N GLU A 674 -11.32 12.62 -26.70
CA GLU A 674 -10.23 11.96 -25.98
C GLU A 674 -9.64 10.77 -26.77
N LYS A 675 -10.48 9.95 -27.41
CA LYS A 675 -10.01 8.91 -28.34
C LYS A 675 -9.26 9.48 -29.53
N LEU A 676 -9.65 10.66 -30.02
CA LEU A 676 -8.97 11.34 -31.11
C LEU A 676 -7.62 11.90 -30.66
N ALA A 677 -7.56 12.55 -29.50
CA ALA A 677 -6.32 13.05 -28.90
C ALA A 677 -5.32 11.93 -28.59
N PHE A 678 -5.79 10.81 -28.03
CA PHE A 678 -4.95 9.64 -27.76
C PHE A 678 -4.36 9.05 -29.05
N LYS A 679 -5.16 8.96 -30.13
CA LYS A 679 -4.67 8.53 -31.45
C LYS A 679 -3.65 9.51 -32.03
N GLN A 680 -3.87 10.82 -31.86
CA GLN A 680 -2.95 11.85 -32.33
C GLN A 680 -1.58 11.72 -31.62
N GLN A 681 -1.60 11.53 -30.30
CA GLN A 681 -0.39 11.34 -29.50
C GLN A 681 0.36 10.04 -29.86
N GLN A 682 -0.37 8.96 -30.18
CA GLN A 682 0.25 7.73 -30.71
C GLN A 682 0.90 7.96 -32.08
N ILE A 683 0.27 8.74 -32.97
CA ILE A 683 0.83 9.09 -34.28
C ILE A 683 2.11 9.92 -34.12
N GLU A 684 2.11 10.94 -33.27
CA GLU A 684 3.29 11.76 -32.99
C GLU A 684 4.44 10.91 -32.41
N SER A 685 4.14 10.02 -31.46
CA SER A 685 5.14 9.09 -30.92
C SER A 685 5.72 8.15 -31.98
N LEU A 686 4.90 7.68 -32.92
CA LEU A 686 5.35 6.84 -34.03
C LEU A 686 6.18 7.64 -35.05
N GLN A 687 5.84 8.90 -35.30
CA GLN A 687 6.61 9.81 -36.15
C GLN A 687 7.99 10.12 -35.56
N ASP A 688 8.08 10.37 -34.25
CA ASP A 688 9.36 10.56 -33.56
C ASP A 688 10.24 9.30 -33.60
N LYS A 689 9.64 8.11 -33.35
CA LYS A 689 10.35 6.83 -33.49
C LYS A 689 10.82 6.58 -34.92
N LEU A 690 10.04 6.97 -35.92
CA LEU A 690 10.41 6.88 -37.32
C LEU A 690 11.57 7.83 -37.65
N ALA A 691 11.51 9.08 -37.19
CA ALA A 691 12.57 10.06 -37.38
C ALA A 691 13.90 9.60 -36.73
N GLN A 692 13.84 9.04 -35.52
CA GLN A 692 15.00 8.45 -34.86
C GLN A 692 15.59 7.27 -35.65
N LYS A 693 14.74 6.37 -36.18
CA LYS A 693 15.19 5.25 -37.03
C LYS A 693 15.81 5.72 -38.35
N VAL A 694 15.25 6.77 -38.98
CA VAL A 694 15.81 7.37 -40.19
C VAL A 694 17.19 7.96 -39.89
N ALA A 695 17.32 8.77 -38.84
CA ALA A 695 18.61 9.34 -38.43
C ALA A 695 19.65 8.27 -38.06
N GLN A 696 19.22 7.18 -37.42
CA GLN A 696 20.08 6.03 -37.12
C GLN A 696 20.54 5.31 -38.40
N THR A 697 19.65 5.15 -39.38
CA THR A 697 19.97 4.55 -40.68
C THR A 697 20.95 5.42 -41.47
N GLU A 698 20.76 6.73 -41.49
CA GLU A 698 21.70 7.67 -42.11
C GLU A 698 23.09 7.64 -41.44
N LYS A 699 23.13 7.53 -40.11
CA LYS A 699 24.38 7.38 -39.35
C LYS A 699 25.09 6.07 -39.72
N ILE A 700 24.36 4.96 -39.85
CA ILE A 700 24.91 3.67 -40.28
C ILE A 700 25.43 3.75 -41.72
N GLU A 701 24.71 4.38 -42.64
CA GLU A 701 25.16 4.56 -44.03
C GLU A 701 26.37 5.48 -44.14
N ARG A 702 26.50 6.48 -43.26
CA ARG A 702 27.72 7.31 -43.16
C ARG A 702 28.90 6.51 -42.63
N GLN A 703 28.68 5.65 -41.63
CA GLN A 703 29.71 4.76 -41.10
C GLN A 703 30.17 3.74 -42.15
N LYS A 704 29.25 3.13 -42.91
CA LYS A 704 29.60 2.23 -44.02
C LYS A 704 30.47 2.91 -45.08
N ARG A 705 30.12 4.15 -45.47
CA ARG A 705 30.93 4.93 -46.42
C ARG A 705 32.33 5.23 -45.91
N ASN A 706 32.47 5.58 -44.63
CA ASN A 706 33.78 5.78 -44.00
C ASN A 706 34.59 4.49 -43.95
N LEU A 707 33.96 3.36 -43.61
CA LEU A 707 34.61 2.05 -43.55
C LEU A 707 35.08 1.60 -44.94
N ALA A 708 34.27 1.82 -45.97
CA ALA A 708 34.63 1.54 -47.36
C ALA A 708 35.83 2.38 -47.82
N ARG A 709 35.91 3.65 -47.41
CA ARG A 709 37.06 4.50 -47.70
C ARG A 709 38.33 4.01 -47.01
N GLN A 710 38.23 3.65 -45.73
CA GLN A 710 39.36 3.06 -44.99
C GLN A 710 39.82 1.75 -45.62
N LEU A 711 38.89 0.89 -46.05
CA LEU A 711 39.21 -0.36 -46.72
C LEU A 711 40.00 -0.12 -48.02
N GLN A 712 39.61 0.88 -48.81
CA GLN A 712 40.34 1.27 -50.02
C GLN A 712 41.75 1.79 -49.69
N GLU A 713 41.89 2.66 -48.68
CA GLU A 713 43.19 3.16 -48.21
C GLU A 713 44.11 2.00 -47.77
N TYR A 714 43.56 0.98 -47.09
CA TYR A 714 44.31 -0.23 -46.72
C TYR A 714 44.71 -1.08 -47.92
N GLN A 715 43.82 -1.24 -48.92
CA GLN A 715 44.13 -1.99 -50.14
C GLN A 715 45.23 -1.31 -50.96
N ASP A 716 45.20 0.01 -51.07
CA ASP A 716 46.22 0.80 -51.77
C ASP A 716 47.58 0.70 -51.05
N ALA A 717 47.57 0.81 -49.71
CA ALA A 717 48.78 0.65 -48.90
C ALA A 717 49.37 -0.77 -48.99
N LEU A 718 48.52 -1.80 -49.03
CA LEU A 718 48.95 -3.19 -49.22
C LEU A 718 49.59 -3.39 -50.60
N HIS A 719 49.01 -2.80 -51.65
CA HIS A 719 49.54 -2.88 -53.00
C HIS A 719 50.91 -2.19 -53.12
N ASP A 720 51.09 -1.01 -52.52
CA ASP A 720 52.37 -0.32 -52.46
C ASP A 720 53.42 -1.12 -51.67
N ALA A 721 53.03 -1.72 -50.54
CA ALA A 721 53.91 -2.59 -49.75
C ALA A 721 54.35 -3.84 -50.54
N GLN A 722 53.44 -4.50 -51.26
CA GLN A 722 53.75 -5.64 -52.12
C GLN A 722 54.70 -5.25 -53.26
N THR A 723 54.49 -4.07 -53.87
CA THR A 723 55.36 -3.54 -54.93
C THR A 723 56.77 -3.26 -54.42
N LYS A 724 56.90 -2.67 -53.24
CA LYS A 724 58.19 -2.43 -52.57
C LYS A 724 58.89 -3.73 -52.18
N LEU A 725 58.15 -4.73 -51.71
CA LEU A 725 58.69 -6.05 -51.38
C LEU A 725 59.26 -6.73 -52.64
N ALA A 726 58.52 -6.74 -53.76
CA ALA A 726 58.99 -7.28 -55.02
C ALA A 726 60.24 -6.57 -55.55
N ALA A 727 60.34 -5.25 -55.39
CA ALA A 727 61.54 -4.49 -55.74
C ALA A 727 62.75 -4.84 -54.86
N LEU A 728 62.53 -5.07 -53.55
CA LEU A 728 63.57 -5.50 -52.62
C LEU A 728 64.05 -6.94 -52.90
N GLU A 729 63.16 -7.85 -53.25
CA GLU A 729 63.49 -9.22 -53.64
C GLU A 729 64.31 -9.25 -54.93
N ASN A 730 63.93 -8.46 -55.94
CA ASN A 730 64.71 -8.28 -57.16
C ASN A 730 66.11 -7.69 -56.87
N SER A 731 66.20 -6.69 -56.00
CA SER A 731 67.47 -6.09 -55.58
C SER A 731 68.38 -7.08 -54.85
N LYS A 732 67.81 -7.90 -53.94
CA LYS A 732 68.54 -8.99 -53.26
C LYS A 732 69.01 -10.05 -54.25
N PHE A 733 68.16 -10.44 -55.20
CA PHE A 733 68.51 -11.41 -56.25
C PHE A 733 69.67 -10.91 -57.14
N LEU A 734 69.61 -9.65 -57.58
CA LEU A 734 70.69 -9.00 -58.33
C LEU A 734 72.00 -8.89 -57.53
N LYS A 735 71.92 -8.59 -56.23
CA LYS A 735 73.09 -8.61 -55.33
C LYS A 735 73.69 -10.01 -55.20
N MET A 736 72.86 -11.04 -55.04
CA MET A 736 73.34 -12.42 -54.99
C MET A 736 73.97 -12.89 -56.30
N GLN A 737 73.39 -12.52 -57.46
CA GLN A 737 74.02 -12.79 -58.76
C GLN A 737 75.40 -12.12 -58.90
N ARG A 738 75.54 -10.87 -58.44
CA ARG A 738 76.84 -10.17 -58.45
C ARG A 738 77.85 -10.82 -57.51
N LEU A 739 77.44 -11.23 -56.32
CA LEU A 739 78.30 -11.97 -55.38
C LEU A 739 78.72 -13.32 -55.98
N TRP A 740 77.79 -14.04 -56.60
CA TRP A 740 78.07 -15.32 -57.26
C TRP A 740 79.04 -15.16 -58.44
N LEU A 741 78.91 -14.10 -59.23
CA LEU A 741 79.85 -13.75 -60.30
C LEU A 741 81.23 -13.36 -59.76
N GLN A 742 81.31 -12.68 -58.61
CA GLN A 742 82.58 -12.40 -57.92
C GLN A 742 83.26 -13.67 -57.42
N VAL A 743 82.52 -14.55 -56.74
CA VAL A 743 83.03 -15.85 -56.27
C VAL A 743 83.50 -16.70 -57.45
N LYS A 744 82.76 -16.72 -58.56
CA LYS A 744 83.14 -17.45 -59.79
C LYS A 744 84.39 -16.87 -60.46
N ARG A 745 84.67 -15.56 -60.31
CA ARG A 745 85.92 -14.93 -60.77
C ARG A 745 87.09 -15.27 -59.85
N SER A 746 86.89 -15.27 -58.53
CA SER A 746 87.91 -15.68 -57.55
C SER A 746 88.32 -17.15 -57.70
N LEU A 747 87.38 -18.03 -58.06
CA LEU A 747 87.65 -19.45 -58.32
C LEU A 747 88.32 -19.74 -59.69
N ARG A 748 88.42 -18.74 -60.59
CA ARG A 748 89.12 -18.86 -61.88
C ARG A 748 90.48 -18.14 -61.94
N GLY A 749 90.92 -17.56 -60.81
CA GLY A 749 92.19 -16.84 -60.70
C GLY A 749 93.26 -17.54 -59.86
N GLY A 750 93.05 -18.82 -59.52
CA GLY A 750 94.04 -19.66 -58.81
C GLY A 750 94.68 -20.67 -59.74
N ASP A 751 95.53 -20.18 -60.64
CA ASP A 751 96.61 -20.94 -61.30
C ASP A 751 97.73 -19.92 -61.58
N HIS A 752 98.48 -19.63 -60.51
CA HIS A 752 99.95 -19.47 -60.42
C HIS A 752 100.34 -18.84 -59.09
#